data_AF-A0A8K0EZY0-F1
#
_entry.id   AF-A0A8K0EZY0-F1
#
_cell.length_a   1.000
_cell.length_b   1.000
_cell.length_c   1.000
_cell.angle_alpha   90.00
_cell.angle_beta   90.00
_cell.angle_gamma   90.00
#
_symmetry.space_group_name_H-M   'P 1'
#
loop_
_entity.id
_entity.type
_entity.pdbx_description
1 polymer ?
#
loop_
_entity_poly.entity_id
_entity_poly.type
_entity_poly.pdbx_seq_one_letter_code
_entity_poly.pdbx_strand_id
1 'polypeptide(L)'
;MEDTTEDEGITVTSGLLQHDEFPYQVSVVEPKSGTTSKRLLLTVVAVGILVAVTVVVAVIVVSTHYSTNNNTTEPDTFNWASYYGNHMVLQQGPHRAVLWGYGEVGATVSVSVDASGSVISTMVQKGKVGRGVWKVALDPMPPGGPHRIQGVHNINGTSQRMFLEDVLFGDVWLCSGQSNMEFTVRQGLHASQEIAEAANFPDIRLFTVQRMQSDKPLDDLDKILQPWAVASSDSVGGAPWKYFSAVCWFFGRDLYNHLGYPIGLVATSWSATSIEMWSPPQVLDDCNITLSHSEELEELDAGRSSEHSVLWNAMIHPLLNMTIMGAIWYQGEANTHWPDTYSCTFPGMIDSWRKEWYMGTGGHTDRHFPFGFVQISTVELGETNMGYPAIRWHQTADYGYVPNPAMPNVFMAVAVDLVDLESPFGSIHPRDKQDVASRLVLGARAVAYDETKVTFQGPRPVSVTVDPEKKTVRRIYPESLNITVKSNNGFEVCCSPDLSQCSMTSQQWVPVPIVCCSPDLSQCSMTSQQWVPVPIVCCSPDLSQCSMTSQQWVPVPIVCCSPDLSQCSMTSQQWVPVPIVCCSPDLFQCSMTSQEWVPVPIVFHTSYSITLQLSQDCWENVTYIRYLWRQWPCDFKECAVYSAENDLPEAPFFGCMLEPDKKPPC
;
A
#
# COMPACT_ATOMS: atom_id res chain seq x y z
N MET A 1 16.22 78.01 -38.31
CA MET A 1 17.53 77.46 -38.70
C MET A 1 17.48 76.02 -38.23
N GLU A 2 16.71 75.19 -38.94
CA GLU A 2 17.05 74.56 -40.25
C GLU A 2 17.70 73.19 -39.97
N ASP A 3 17.33 72.09 -40.63
CA ASP A 3 16.07 71.80 -41.35
C ASP A 3 15.87 70.26 -41.41
N THR A 4 14.69 69.81 -41.87
CA THR A 4 14.34 68.54 -42.59
C THR A 4 15.37 67.38 -42.72
N THR A 5 15.02 66.09 -42.76
CA THR A 5 13.77 65.28 -42.69
C THR A 5 14.14 63.87 -42.14
N GLU A 6 13.39 62.75 -42.17
CA GLU A 6 12.14 62.31 -42.84
C GLU A 6 11.42 61.23 -41.98
N ASP A 7 10.25 60.76 -42.41
CA ASP A 7 9.49 59.64 -41.80
C ASP A 7 9.89 58.27 -42.40
N GLU A 8 9.88 57.20 -41.60
CA GLU A 8 9.25 55.92 -41.97
C GLU A 8 8.70 55.22 -40.72
N GLY A 9 7.41 54.86 -40.74
CA GLY A 9 6.66 54.44 -39.56
C GLY A 9 6.68 52.94 -39.27
N ILE A 10 6.48 52.58 -37.99
CA ILE A 10 6.15 51.21 -37.56
C ILE A 10 4.75 51.22 -36.97
N THR A 11 3.85 50.43 -37.55
CA THR A 11 2.47 50.26 -37.09
C THR A 11 2.43 49.41 -35.82
N VAL A 12 2.02 49.99 -34.70
CA VAL A 12 1.72 49.23 -33.47
C VAL A 12 0.25 48.83 -33.47
N THR A 13 -0.03 47.53 -33.48
CA THR A 13 -1.38 46.99 -33.19
C THR A 13 -1.45 46.56 -31.74
N SER A 14 -2.29 47.22 -30.95
CA SER A 14 -2.56 46.86 -29.56
C SER A 14 -3.89 46.12 -29.44
N GLY A 15 -3.84 44.89 -28.91
CA GLY A 15 -5.02 44.16 -28.45
C GLY A 15 -5.08 44.19 -26.92
N LEU A 16 -6.21 44.61 -26.36
CA LEU A 16 -6.46 44.55 -24.92
C LEU A 16 -6.94 43.14 -24.53
N LEU A 17 -6.24 42.51 -23.60
CA LEU A 17 -6.81 41.49 -22.71
C LEU A 17 -6.71 42.05 -21.29
N GLN A 18 -7.85 42.07 -20.61
CA GLN A 18 -8.04 42.73 -19.33
C GLN A 18 -8.09 41.67 -18.22
N HIS A 19 -7.13 41.73 -17.30
CA HIS A 19 -7.25 41.13 -15.97
C HIS A 19 -6.41 41.97 -15.00
N ASP A 20 -6.98 42.24 -13.82
CA ASP A 20 -6.40 43.17 -12.86
C ASP A 20 -5.20 42.58 -12.09
N GLU A 21 -4.33 43.52 -11.69
CA GLU A 21 -3.11 43.42 -10.86
C GLU A 21 -1.75 43.34 -11.58
N PHE A 22 -0.97 44.43 -11.41
CA PHE A 22 0.43 44.67 -11.83
C PHE A 22 0.75 44.79 -13.34
N PRO A 23 0.83 46.01 -13.90
CA PRO A 23 1.25 46.22 -15.28
C PRO A 23 2.79 46.20 -15.44
N TYR A 24 3.33 45.17 -16.08
CA TYR A 24 4.69 45.17 -16.63
C TYR A 24 4.63 45.07 -18.17
N GLN A 25 5.16 46.10 -18.85
CA GLN A 25 5.35 46.09 -20.31
C GLN A 25 6.62 45.30 -20.65
N VAL A 26 6.48 44.20 -21.40
CA VAL A 26 7.61 43.41 -21.94
C VAL A 26 7.65 43.55 -23.45
N SER A 27 8.57 44.36 -23.94
CA SER A 27 8.84 44.51 -25.38
C SER A 27 9.92 43.52 -25.81
N VAL A 28 9.55 42.51 -26.60
CA VAL A 28 10.51 41.56 -27.19
C VAL A 28 11.16 42.17 -28.43
N VAL A 29 12.49 42.27 -28.43
CA VAL A 29 13.29 42.73 -29.58
C VAL A 29 14.29 41.64 -29.95
N GLU A 30 14.09 40.98 -31.10
CA GLU A 30 15.07 40.05 -31.67
C GLU A 30 16.11 40.80 -32.53
N PRO A 31 17.41 40.70 -32.24
CA PRO A 31 18.45 41.26 -33.10
C PRO A 31 18.96 40.23 -34.12
N LYS A 32 18.82 40.52 -35.41
CA LYS A 32 19.52 39.79 -36.48
C LYS A 32 21.02 40.07 -36.46
N SER A 33 21.79 39.01 -36.69
CA SER A 33 23.22 38.91 -37.03
C SER A 33 24.03 40.22 -37.27
N GLY A 34 25.14 40.39 -36.56
CA GLY A 34 26.19 41.35 -36.95
C GLY A 34 27.23 41.63 -35.86
N THR A 35 28.47 41.20 -36.05
CA THR A 35 29.58 41.47 -35.13
C THR A 35 29.99 42.95 -35.10
N THR A 36 30.08 43.56 -33.90
CA THR A 36 31.34 44.09 -33.27
C THR A 36 31.05 45.20 -32.24
N SER A 37 31.06 44.89 -30.93
CA SER A 37 31.57 45.76 -29.84
C SER A 37 31.41 45.10 -28.46
N LYS A 38 32.30 44.16 -28.11
CA LYS A 38 32.22 43.36 -26.87
C LYS A 38 32.91 44.00 -25.64
N ARG A 39 33.19 45.31 -25.64
CA ARG A 39 33.99 45.97 -24.57
C ARG A 39 33.35 47.15 -23.82
N LEU A 40 32.20 47.67 -24.25
CA LEU A 40 31.51 48.74 -23.51
C LEU A 40 30.33 48.23 -22.66
N LEU A 41 29.75 47.08 -23.01
CA LEU A 41 28.56 46.54 -22.32
C LEU A 41 28.89 45.89 -20.96
N LEU A 42 30.10 45.32 -20.78
CA LEU A 42 30.47 44.68 -19.51
C LEU A 42 30.59 45.67 -18.34
N THR A 43 31.06 46.90 -18.58
CA THR A 43 31.33 47.86 -17.50
C THR A 43 30.04 48.42 -16.89
N VAL A 44 29.00 48.62 -17.69
CA VAL A 44 27.71 49.14 -17.20
C VAL A 44 26.92 48.04 -16.48
N VAL A 45 26.94 46.81 -16.98
CA VAL A 45 26.29 45.65 -16.34
C VAL A 45 26.95 45.31 -15.00
N ALA A 46 28.29 45.37 -14.89
CA ALA A 46 28.99 45.10 -13.64
C ALA A 46 28.63 46.07 -12.50
N VAL A 47 28.49 47.38 -12.79
CA VAL A 47 28.11 48.38 -11.79
C VAL A 47 26.63 48.25 -11.41
N GLY A 48 25.74 47.97 -12.38
CA GLY A 48 24.33 47.70 -12.11
C GLY A 48 24.11 46.48 -11.21
N ILE A 49 24.86 45.39 -11.45
CA ILE A 49 24.80 44.18 -10.62
C ILE A 49 25.36 44.44 -9.21
N LEU A 50 26.43 45.22 -9.04
CA LEU A 50 26.98 45.49 -7.71
C LEU A 50 26.01 46.28 -6.80
N VAL A 51 25.26 47.24 -7.38
CA VAL A 51 24.25 48.01 -6.66
C VAL A 51 22.99 47.17 -6.40
N ALA A 52 22.56 46.35 -7.35
CA ALA A 52 21.44 45.43 -7.15
C ALA A 52 21.74 44.38 -6.06
N VAL A 53 22.95 43.80 -6.05
CA VAL A 53 23.36 42.81 -5.03
C VAL A 53 23.50 43.45 -3.65
N THR A 54 24.00 44.69 -3.53
CA THR A 54 24.05 45.35 -2.21
C THR A 54 22.67 45.75 -1.67
N VAL A 55 21.72 46.15 -2.53
CA VAL A 55 20.33 46.40 -2.10
C VAL A 55 19.61 45.08 -1.76
N VAL A 56 19.78 44.02 -2.54
CA VAL A 56 19.18 42.70 -2.24
C VAL A 56 19.79 42.10 -0.96
N VAL A 57 21.10 42.20 -0.73
CA VAL A 57 21.71 41.76 0.54
C VAL A 57 21.27 42.64 1.71
N ALA A 58 21.09 43.96 1.54
CA ALA A 58 20.54 44.81 2.60
C ALA A 58 19.07 44.47 2.92
N VAL A 59 18.24 44.20 1.91
CA VAL A 59 16.84 43.77 2.10
C VAL A 59 16.77 42.38 2.73
N ILE A 60 17.66 41.45 2.36
CA ILE A 60 17.76 40.14 3.01
C ILE A 60 18.22 40.30 4.46
N VAL A 61 19.27 41.09 4.75
CA VAL A 61 19.79 41.30 6.12
C VAL A 61 18.80 42.05 7.02
N VAL A 62 17.97 42.95 6.48
CA VAL A 62 16.89 43.62 7.22
C VAL A 62 15.63 42.75 7.34
N SER A 63 15.42 41.79 6.42
CA SER A 63 14.32 40.81 6.51
C SER A 63 14.69 39.53 7.29
N THR A 64 15.95 39.33 7.65
CA THR A 64 16.42 38.22 8.53
C THR A 64 16.66 38.66 9.98
N HIS A 65 16.24 39.87 10.37
CA HIS A 65 16.26 40.33 11.77
C HIS A 65 14.88 40.35 12.43
N TYR A 66 13.97 39.50 11.94
CA TYR A 66 12.89 38.92 12.75
C TYR A 66 13.04 37.38 12.72
N SER A 67 12.74 36.73 13.85
CA SER A 67 12.86 35.27 14.06
C SER A 67 14.28 34.68 14.21
N THR A 68 15.09 35.26 15.10
CA THR A 68 16.01 34.48 15.96
C THR A 68 15.73 34.74 17.44
N ASN A 69 14.45 34.75 17.83
CA ASN A 69 14.08 34.54 19.21
C ASN A 69 14.07 33.03 19.50
N ASN A 70 14.71 32.68 20.61
CA ASN A 70 14.85 31.33 21.16
C ASN A 70 13.53 30.54 21.19
N ASN A 71 13.67 29.21 21.33
CA ASN A 71 12.64 28.30 21.81
C ASN A 71 11.94 28.82 23.07
N THR A 72 10.91 29.63 22.86
CA THR A 72 9.82 29.90 23.75
C THR A 72 8.57 29.56 22.95
N THR A 73 8.23 28.27 22.90
CA THR A 73 6.83 27.87 22.85
C THR A 73 6.11 28.75 23.86
N GLU A 74 5.06 29.49 23.46
CA GLU A 74 4.23 30.15 24.48
C GLU A 74 3.80 29.07 25.47
N PRO A 75 4.20 29.16 26.74
CA PRO A 75 3.62 28.30 27.74
C PRO A 75 2.15 28.67 27.82
N ASP A 76 1.30 27.66 28.00
CA ASP A 76 -0.04 27.86 28.57
C ASP A 76 -1.15 28.44 27.66
N THR A 77 -0.93 28.63 26.35
CA THR A 77 -2.03 28.96 25.41
C THR A 77 -3.10 27.86 25.37
N PHE A 78 -4.38 28.20 25.56
CA PHE A 78 -5.48 27.23 25.51
C PHE A 78 -5.84 26.84 24.07
N ASN A 79 -5.63 25.57 23.72
CA ASN A 79 -5.93 25.03 22.40
C ASN A 79 -6.30 23.53 22.44
N TRP A 80 -6.78 23.00 21.31
CA TRP A 80 -6.96 21.55 21.10
C TRP A 80 -5.61 20.96 20.70
N ALA A 81 -5.43 19.64 20.85
CA ALA A 81 -4.35 18.96 20.13
C ALA A 81 -4.50 19.16 18.61
N SER A 82 -3.38 19.17 17.89
CA SER A 82 -3.32 19.75 16.54
C SER A 82 -4.20 19.03 15.51
N TYR A 83 -4.49 17.75 15.71
CA TYR A 83 -5.36 16.95 14.83
C TYR A 83 -6.87 17.14 15.04
N TYR A 84 -7.32 17.92 16.03
CA TYR A 84 -8.74 18.28 16.15
C TYR A 84 -9.04 19.49 15.26
N GLY A 85 -10.11 19.42 14.47
CA GLY A 85 -10.52 20.49 13.56
C GLY A 85 -12.01 20.46 13.25
N ASN A 86 -12.48 21.49 12.55
CA ASN A 86 -13.83 21.49 12.00
C ASN A 86 -13.99 20.38 10.96
N HIS A 87 -15.22 19.96 10.67
CA HIS A 87 -15.50 18.88 9.71
C HIS A 87 -14.88 17.52 10.11
N MET A 88 -14.74 17.23 11.40
CA MET A 88 -14.15 15.96 11.85
C MET A 88 -15.20 14.91 12.23
N VAL A 89 -14.79 13.65 12.29
CA VAL A 89 -15.56 12.57 12.94
C VAL A 89 -14.87 12.20 14.25
N LEU A 90 -15.66 12.10 15.32
CA LEU A 90 -15.27 11.50 16.60
C LEU A 90 -15.89 10.10 16.72
N GLN A 91 -15.20 9.20 17.43
CA GLN A 91 -15.70 7.83 17.61
C GLN A 91 -17.05 7.82 18.35
N GLN A 92 -18.05 7.14 17.77
CA GLN A 92 -19.36 6.91 18.35
C GLN A 92 -19.34 5.92 19.54
N GLY A 93 -20.48 5.85 20.24
CA GLY A 93 -20.76 4.85 21.27
C GLY A 93 -20.74 3.40 20.74
N PRO A 94 -20.51 2.40 21.60
CA PRO A 94 -20.43 2.46 23.06
C PRO A 94 -19.12 3.04 23.61
N HIS A 95 -18.11 3.21 22.75
CA HIS A 95 -16.85 3.85 23.08
C HIS A 95 -17.03 5.35 23.37
N ARG A 96 -16.03 5.96 24.01
CA ARG A 96 -16.06 7.39 24.38
C ARG A 96 -15.03 8.14 23.56
N ALA A 97 -15.47 9.16 22.83
CA ALA A 97 -14.55 10.09 22.17
C ALA A 97 -13.70 10.83 23.22
N VAL A 98 -12.39 10.64 23.16
CA VAL A 98 -11.43 11.38 23.98
C VAL A 98 -11.12 12.70 23.31
N LEU A 99 -11.07 13.78 24.10
CA LEU A 99 -10.64 15.11 23.67
C LEU A 99 -9.56 15.62 24.62
N TRP A 100 -8.53 16.26 24.06
CA TRP A 100 -7.40 16.78 24.82
C TRP A 100 -6.72 17.95 24.10
N GLY A 101 -5.83 18.64 24.81
CA GLY A 101 -5.06 19.76 24.28
C GLY A 101 -4.23 20.43 25.37
N TYR A 102 -3.81 21.68 25.12
CA TYR A 102 -2.97 22.45 26.04
C TYR A 102 -3.71 23.61 26.68
N GLY A 103 -3.13 24.16 27.76
CA GLY A 103 -3.61 25.33 28.48
C GLY A 103 -2.78 25.57 29.76
N GLU A 104 -3.16 26.58 30.54
CA GLU A 104 -2.46 26.95 31.78
C GLU A 104 -2.63 25.95 32.94
N VAL A 105 -1.52 25.47 33.51
CA VAL A 105 -1.53 24.47 34.60
C VAL A 105 -2.32 24.97 35.82
N GLY A 106 -3.25 24.16 36.30
CA GLY A 106 -4.14 24.51 37.41
C GLY A 106 -5.41 25.27 37.00
N ALA A 107 -5.62 25.56 35.72
CA ALA A 107 -6.91 25.99 35.20
C ALA A 107 -7.93 24.84 35.16
N THR A 108 -9.22 25.17 35.20
CA THR A 108 -10.31 24.22 34.92
C THR A 108 -10.69 24.31 33.44
N VAL A 109 -10.64 23.19 32.72
CA VAL A 109 -11.19 23.08 31.37
C VAL A 109 -12.51 22.33 31.43
N SER A 110 -13.55 22.90 30.81
CA SER A 110 -14.87 22.29 30.69
C SER A 110 -15.25 22.13 29.23
N VAL A 111 -15.73 20.96 28.84
CA VAL A 111 -16.11 20.62 27.47
C VAL A 111 -17.58 20.23 27.42
N SER A 112 -18.32 20.69 26.40
CA SER A 112 -19.70 20.28 26.14
C SER A 112 -19.94 20.00 24.65
N VAL A 113 -20.86 19.08 24.38
CA VAL A 113 -21.43 18.83 23.05
C VAL A 113 -22.71 19.65 22.95
N ASP A 114 -22.74 20.59 22.00
CA ASP A 114 -23.76 21.62 21.85
C ASP A 114 -23.97 22.49 23.11
N ALA A 115 -24.93 23.43 23.03
CA ALA A 115 -25.25 24.34 24.13
C ALA A 115 -26.10 23.68 25.24
N SER A 116 -26.68 22.50 24.98
CA SER A 116 -27.61 21.79 25.86
C SER A 116 -27.08 20.45 26.38
N GLY A 117 -25.90 20.00 25.94
CA GLY A 117 -25.32 18.72 26.38
C GLY A 117 -24.68 18.78 27.77
N SER A 118 -24.34 17.61 28.30
CA SER A 118 -23.56 17.46 29.53
C SER A 118 -22.25 18.24 29.46
N VAL A 119 -21.91 18.93 30.55
CA VAL A 119 -20.60 19.59 30.71
C VAL A 119 -19.68 18.66 31.48
N ILE A 120 -18.52 18.35 30.91
CA ILE A 120 -17.49 17.48 31.48
C ILE A 120 -16.26 18.34 31.77
N SER A 121 -15.81 18.36 33.02
CA SER A 121 -14.71 19.23 33.47
C SER A 121 -13.49 18.43 33.92
N THR A 122 -12.31 19.00 33.68
CA THR A 122 -11.01 18.48 34.10
C THR A 122 -10.11 19.63 34.54
N MET A 123 -9.00 19.31 35.18
CA MET A 123 -7.96 20.30 35.53
C MET A 123 -6.78 20.14 34.58
N VAL A 124 -6.20 21.25 34.13
CA VAL A 124 -4.94 21.22 33.37
C VAL A 124 -3.82 20.75 34.30
N GLN A 125 -3.13 19.68 33.90
CA GLN A 125 -2.00 19.08 34.63
C GLN A 125 -0.68 19.35 33.90
N LYS A 126 0.44 19.24 34.61
CA LYS A 126 1.77 19.41 34.00
C LYS A 126 2.13 18.19 33.15
N GLY A 127 2.27 18.38 31.84
CA GLY A 127 2.67 17.34 30.88
C GLY A 127 4.17 17.04 30.88
N LYS A 128 4.58 16.03 30.10
CA LYS A 128 5.97 15.51 30.03
C LYS A 128 7.00 16.59 29.69
N VAL A 129 6.70 17.42 28.68
CA VAL A 129 7.55 18.56 28.24
C VAL A 129 7.33 19.84 29.06
N GLY A 130 6.65 19.78 30.19
CA GLY A 130 6.41 20.92 31.08
C GLY A 130 5.26 21.85 30.68
N ARG A 131 4.73 21.75 29.45
CA ARG A 131 3.47 22.40 29.03
C ARG A 131 2.27 21.85 29.82
N GLY A 132 1.28 22.69 30.11
CA GLY A 132 0.02 22.23 30.68
C GLY A 132 -0.81 21.45 29.66
N VAL A 133 -1.35 20.30 30.07
CA VAL A 133 -2.17 19.39 29.26
C VAL A 133 -3.48 19.13 30.00
N TRP A 134 -4.59 19.18 29.28
CA TRP A 134 -5.91 18.79 29.77
C TRP A 134 -6.49 17.67 28.91
N LYS A 135 -7.37 16.84 29.48
CA LYS A 135 -8.00 15.71 28.80
C LYS A 135 -9.34 15.36 29.43
N VAL A 136 -10.32 15.04 28.58
CA VAL A 136 -11.64 14.52 28.95
C VAL A 136 -12.02 13.36 28.04
N ALA A 137 -12.91 12.50 28.52
CA ALA A 137 -13.67 11.58 27.67
C ALA A 137 -15.11 12.04 27.65
N LEU A 138 -15.70 12.16 26.45
CA LEU A 138 -17.11 12.51 26.29
C LEU A 138 -18.02 11.37 26.80
N ASP A 139 -19.30 11.66 26.95
CA ASP A 139 -20.31 10.59 27.03
C ASP A 139 -20.46 9.89 25.68
N PRO A 140 -20.79 8.58 25.64
CA PRO A 140 -20.98 7.87 24.38
C PRO A 140 -22.12 8.50 23.59
N MET A 141 -21.83 8.94 22.37
CA MET A 141 -22.79 9.59 21.49
C MET A 141 -23.29 8.58 20.44
N PRO A 142 -24.58 8.59 20.06
CA PRO A 142 -25.05 7.87 18.89
C PRO A 142 -24.40 8.45 17.61
N PRO A 143 -24.37 7.71 16.51
CA PRO A 143 -23.85 8.21 15.25
C PRO A 143 -24.72 9.34 14.69
N GLY A 144 -24.10 10.26 13.95
CA GLY A 144 -24.76 11.40 13.30
C GLY A 144 -24.16 12.75 13.70
N GLY A 145 -25.00 13.79 13.65
CA GLY A 145 -24.62 15.19 13.82
C GLY A 145 -25.20 16.06 12.69
N PRO A 146 -24.59 17.20 12.34
CA PRO A 146 -23.41 17.78 12.98
C PRO A 146 -23.68 18.37 14.36
N HIS A 147 -22.68 18.23 15.23
CA HIS A 147 -22.62 18.84 16.55
C HIS A 147 -21.55 19.93 16.60
N ARG A 148 -21.65 20.76 17.63
CA ARG A 148 -20.68 21.80 17.97
C ARG A 148 -20.02 21.49 19.30
N ILE A 149 -18.71 21.27 19.31
CA ILE A 149 -17.97 21.03 20.55
C ILE A 149 -17.47 22.37 21.08
N GLN A 150 -17.77 22.69 22.34
CA GLN A 150 -17.22 23.86 23.03
C GLN A 150 -16.21 23.43 24.09
N GLY A 151 -15.01 24.03 24.06
CA GLY A 151 -14.07 24.06 25.19
C GLY A 151 -14.09 25.40 25.90
N VAL A 152 -14.08 25.39 27.24
CA VAL A 152 -13.99 26.57 28.10
C VAL A 152 -12.87 26.39 29.11
N HIS A 153 -11.83 27.21 29.04
CA HIS A 153 -10.73 27.28 30.02
C HIS A 153 -11.00 28.42 30.98
N ASN A 154 -10.95 28.15 32.28
CA ASN A 154 -11.15 29.13 33.33
C ASN A 154 -9.98 29.10 34.31
N ILE A 155 -9.34 30.25 34.47
CA ILE A 155 -8.32 30.48 35.49
C ILE A 155 -8.43 31.88 36.08
N ASN A 156 -8.35 31.97 37.41
CA ASN A 156 -8.40 33.25 38.16
C ASN A 156 -9.61 34.16 37.81
N GLY A 157 -10.72 33.57 37.33
CA GLY A 157 -11.92 34.30 36.92
C GLY A 157 -11.93 34.76 35.45
N THR A 158 -10.83 34.60 34.73
CA THR A 158 -10.76 34.81 33.27
C THR A 158 -11.22 33.54 32.57
N SER A 159 -12.07 33.67 31.54
CA SER A 159 -12.52 32.54 30.73
C SER A 159 -12.17 32.70 29.25
N GLN A 160 -11.44 31.72 28.71
CA GLN A 160 -11.20 31.58 27.28
C GLN A 160 -12.12 30.50 26.69
N ARG A 161 -12.47 30.63 25.41
CA ARG A 161 -13.39 29.71 24.71
C ARG A 161 -12.84 29.32 23.36
N MET A 162 -13.13 28.10 22.98
CA MET A 162 -12.72 27.49 21.72
C MET A 162 -13.81 26.54 21.23
N PHE A 163 -13.81 26.25 19.93
CA PHE A 163 -14.88 25.51 19.29
C PHE A 163 -14.34 24.51 18.26
N LEU A 164 -15.11 23.45 18.02
CA LEU A 164 -15.09 22.65 16.80
C LEU A 164 -16.50 22.70 16.22
N GLU A 165 -16.61 23.06 14.94
CA GLU A 165 -17.87 23.17 14.21
C GLU A 165 -17.95 22.04 13.16
N ASP A 166 -19.16 21.58 12.81
CA ASP A 166 -19.37 20.41 11.92
C ASP A 166 -18.66 19.12 12.42
N VAL A 167 -18.90 18.75 13.68
CA VAL A 167 -18.38 17.51 14.25
C VAL A 167 -19.44 16.41 14.16
N LEU A 168 -19.10 15.32 13.46
CA LEU A 168 -19.92 14.12 13.38
C LEU A 168 -19.46 13.09 14.42
N PHE A 169 -20.37 12.22 14.86
CA PHE A 169 -20.04 10.98 15.55
C PHE A 169 -20.27 9.79 14.60
N GLY A 170 -19.30 8.87 14.57
CA GLY A 170 -19.26 7.75 13.63
C GLY A 170 -18.06 6.87 13.89
N ASP A 171 -17.70 5.99 12.95
CA ASP A 171 -16.52 5.13 13.13
C ASP A 171 -15.25 5.76 12.54
N VAL A 172 -14.21 5.86 13.35
CA VAL A 172 -12.91 6.43 12.95
C VAL A 172 -11.94 5.30 12.65
N TRP A 173 -11.46 5.25 11.41
CA TRP A 173 -10.51 4.26 10.92
C TRP A 173 -9.17 4.90 10.56
N LEU A 174 -8.09 4.28 11.05
CA LEU A 174 -6.72 4.64 10.68
C LEU A 174 -6.28 3.85 9.44
N CYS A 175 -5.66 4.51 8.47
CA CYS A 175 -5.18 3.91 7.22
C CYS A 175 -3.66 4.14 7.09
N SER A 176 -2.86 3.09 7.28
CA SER A 176 -1.40 3.21 7.40
C SER A 176 -0.61 2.22 6.54
N GLY A 177 0.69 2.45 6.41
CA GLY A 177 1.61 1.63 5.61
C GLY A 177 2.43 2.44 4.61
N GLN A 178 2.87 1.79 3.53
CA GLN A 178 3.79 2.39 2.56
C GLN A 178 3.09 2.91 1.29
N SER A 179 3.80 2.92 0.16
CA SER A 179 3.37 3.44 -1.14
C SER A 179 2.01 2.90 -1.59
N ASN A 180 1.72 1.62 -1.41
CA ASN A 180 0.42 1.07 -1.81
C ASN A 180 -0.76 1.54 -0.94
N MET A 181 -0.53 2.01 0.29
CA MET A 181 -1.51 2.78 1.07
C MET A 181 -1.53 4.25 0.64
N GLU A 182 -0.37 4.87 0.40
CA GLU A 182 -0.24 6.29 -0.01
C GLU A 182 -0.78 6.58 -1.42
N PHE A 183 -0.91 5.54 -2.25
CA PHE A 183 -1.42 5.58 -3.61
C PHE A 183 -2.79 6.29 -3.66
N THR A 184 -2.86 7.43 -4.34
CA THR A 184 -4.05 8.32 -4.27
C THR A 184 -5.16 7.91 -5.24
N VAL A 185 -6.41 8.33 -4.98
CA VAL A 185 -7.56 8.00 -5.86
C VAL A 185 -7.31 8.42 -7.31
N ARG A 186 -6.64 9.55 -7.54
CA ARG A 186 -6.23 10.04 -8.87
C ARG A 186 -5.39 9.05 -9.68
N GLN A 187 -4.71 8.12 -9.02
CA GLN A 187 -3.82 7.12 -9.63
C GLN A 187 -4.52 5.78 -9.92
N GLY A 188 -5.70 5.54 -9.34
CA GLY A 188 -6.44 4.28 -9.48
C GLY A 188 -7.20 4.13 -10.78
N LEU A 189 -7.76 2.94 -11.00
CA LEU A 189 -8.78 2.73 -12.03
C LEU A 189 -10.03 3.57 -11.73
N HIS A 190 -10.74 4.01 -12.77
CA HIS A 190 -11.98 4.81 -12.68
C HIS A 190 -11.87 6.16 -11.93
N ALA A 191 -10.65 6.63 -11.64
CA ALA A 191 -10.36 7.82 -10.84
C ALA A 191 -11.23 9.06 -11.14
N SER A 192 -11.43 9.42 -12.40
CA SER A 192 -12.20 10.62 -12.79
C SER A 192 -13.67 10.56 -12.38
N GLN A 193 -14.28 9.37 -12.42
CA GLN A 193 -15.65 9.16 -11.98
C GLN A 193 -15.71 9.22 -10.44
N GLU A 194 -14.80 8.49 -9.79
CA GLU A 194 -14.74 8.43 -8.32
C GLU A 194 -14.59 9.81 -7.67
N ILE A 195 -13.69 10.63 -8.21
CA ILE A 195 -13.43 11.99 -7.74
C ILE A 195 -14.66 12.88 -7.95
N ALA A 196 -15.38 12.72 -9.06
CA ALA A 196 -16.60 13.49 -9.31
C ALA A 196 -17.76 13.07 -8.37
N GLU A 197 -17.85 11.78 -8.03
CA GLU A 197 -18.90 11.22 -7.18
C GLU A 197 -18.62 11.34 -5.68
N ALA A 198 -17.39 11.69 -5.28
CA ALA A 198 -16.99 11.85 -3.87
C ALA A 198 -17.88 12.81 -3.06
N ALA A 199 -18.46 13.83 -3.71
CA ALA A 199 -19.39 14.77 -3.07
C ALA A 199 -20.76 14.14 -2.68
N ASN A 200 -21.07 12.93 -3.15
CA ASN A 200 -22.27 12.18 -2.76
C ASN A 200 -22.15 11.55 -1.36
N PHE A 201 -21.00 11.68 -0.69
CA PHE A 201 -20.73 11.10 0.62
C PHE A 201 -20.51 12.16 1.71
N PRO A 202 -21.48 13.07 1.95
CA PRO A 202 -21.34 14.26 2.79
C PRO A 202 -21.22 13.98 4.29
N ASP A 203 -21.09 12.72 4.70
CA ASP A 203 -20.85 12.26 6.08
C ASP A 203 -19.49 11.54 6.24
N ILE A 204 -18.75 11.34 5.15
CA ILE A 204 -17.36 10.86 5.21
C ILE A 204 -16.45 12.07 5.43
N ARG A 205 -15.50 11.94 6.36
CA ARG A 205 -14.51 12.98 6.68
C ARG A 205 -13.09 12.45 6.54
N LEU A 206 -12.25 13.24 5.88
CA LEU A 206 -10.90 12.86 5.46
C LEU A 206 -9.86 13.68 6.19
N PHE A 207 -8.80 13.02 6.68
CA PHE A 207 -7.66 13.66 7.33
C PHE A 207 -6.36 12.95 6.93
N THR A 208 -5.31 13.71 6.59
CA THR A 208 -4.00 13.14 6.23
C THR A 208 -2.88 13.77 7.06
N VAL A 209 -2.16 12.93 7.81
CA VAL A 209 -0.98 13.34 8.58
C VAL A 209 0.15 13.74 7.64
N GLN A 210 0.89 14.80 7.99
CA GLN A 210 2.09 15.16 7.22
C GLN A 210 3.19 14.13 7.48
N ARG A 211 3.77 13.63 6.39
CA ARG A 211 5.00 12.83 6.40
C ARG A 211 6.11 13.60 7.14
N MET A 212 6.46 13.11 8.31
CA MET A 212 7.47 13.62 9.25
C MET A 212 8.15 12.44 9.95
N GLN A 213 9.43 12.58 10.30
CA GLN A 213 10.20 11.62 11.11
C GLN A 213 10.59 12.26 12.43
N SER A 214 10.77 11.47 13.48
CA SER A 214 11.41 11.91 14.72
C SER A 214 12.01 10.74 15.48
N ASP A 215 13.25 10.88 15.93
CA ASP A 215 13.99 9.93 16.77
C ASP A 215 13.43 9.84 18.22
N LYS A 216 12.40 10.62 18.56
CA LYS A 216 11.67 10.52 19.84
C LYS A 216 10.15 10.64 19.64
N PRO A 217 9.33 9.93 20.42
CA PRO A 217 7.87 10.05 20.35
C PRO A 217 7.40 11.50 20.55
N LEU A 218 6.65 12.02 19.58
CA LEU A 218 6.02 13.33 19.67
C LEU A 218 4.71 13.22 20.46
N ASP A 219 4.46 14.15 21.38
CA ASP A 219 3.19 14.16 22.14
C ASP A 219 1.99 14.58 21.26
N ASP A 220 2.21 15.31 20.16
CA ASP A 220 1.19 15.84 19.22
C ASP A 220 1.78 15.98 17.80
N LEU A 221 0.96 16.13 16.76
CA LEU A 221 1.47 16.27 15.39
C LEU A 221 2.11 17.65 15.19
N ASP A 222 3.32 17.68 14.63
CA ASP A 222 3.99 18.91 14.18
C ASP A 222 3.25 19.56 12.99
N LYS A 223 2.79 18.73 12.04
CA LYS A 223 2.19 19.17 10.77
C LYS A 223 1.10 18.22 10.29
N ILE A 224 0.20 18.78 9.49
CA ILE A 224 -0.94 18.10 8.86
C ILE A 224 -0.88 18.41 7.37
N LEU A 225 -1.03 17.39 6.53
CA LEU A 225 -1.00 17.53 5.06
C LEU A 225 -2.39 17.90 4.52
N GLN A 226 -3.42 17.29 5.09
CA GLN A 226 -4.82 17.59 4.80
C GLN A 226 -5.58 17.64 6.13
N PRO A 227 -6.05 18.82 6.58
CA PRO A 227 -6.92 18.90 7.74
C PRO A 227 -8.26 18.23 7.45
N TRP A 228 -9.05 18.00 8.50
CA TRP A 228 -10.37 17.41 8.40
C TRP A 228 -11.23 18.11 7.34
N ALA A 229 -11.69 17.32 6.36
CA ALA A 229 -12.41 17.81 5.20
C ALA A 229 -13.60 16.92 4.85
N VAL A 230 -14.69 17.54 4.42
CA VAL A 230 -15.86 16.89 3.81
C VAL A 230 -15.43 16.19 2.50
N ALA A 231 -15.85 14.95 2.30
CA ALA A 231 -15.64 14.23 1.04
C ALA A 231 -16.17 15.03 -0.17
N SER A 232 -15.31 15.24 -1.15
CA SER A 232 -15.54 16.10 -2.31
C SER A 232 -14.50 15.82 -3.40
N SER A 233 -14.73 16.36 -4.61
CA SER A 233 -13.75 16.28 -5.70
C SER A 233 -12.38 16.84 -5.32
N ASP A 234 -12.38 17.89 -4.51
CA ASP A 234 -11.15 18.54 -4.08
C ASP A 234 -10.47 17.72 -2.99
N SER A 235 -11.22 17.24 -1.98
CA SER A 235 -10.71 16.48 -0.83
C SER A 235 -10.30 15.03 -1.13
N VAL A 236 -10.76 14.46 -2.24
CA VAL A 236 -10.36 13.12 -2.72
C VAL A 236 -9.41 13.20 -3.90
N GLY A 237 -9.59 14.19 -4.80
CA GLY A 237 -8.96 14.22 -6.11
C GLY A 237 -7.62 14.94 -6.23
N GLY A 238 -6.92 15.25 -5.13
CA GLY A 238 -5.66 15.99 -5.14
C GLY A 238 -4.47 15.27 -5.79
N ALA A 239 -3.25 15.76 -5.49
CA ALA A 239 -2.05 15.39 -6.23
C ALA A 239 -1.52 13.96 -5.88
N PRO A 240 -0.92 13.23 -6.85
CA PRO A 240 -0.29 11.93 -6.61
C PRO A 240 0.72 11.97 -5.46
N TRP A 241 0.73 10.93 -4.62
CA TRP A 241 1.65 10.76 -3.47
C TRP A 241 1.71 11.91 -2.46
N LYS A 242 0.67 12.76 -2.43
CA LYS A 242 0.59 13.96 -1.57
C LYS A 242 -0.84 14.22 -1.08
N TYR A 243 -1.72 13.23 -1.17
CA TYR A 243 -3.14 13.43 -0.96
C TYR A 243 -3.83 12.14 -0.50
N PHE A 244 -5.15 12.14 -0.50
CA PHE A 244 -5.92 11.08 0.13
C PHE A 244 -5.73 9.70 -0.52
N SER A 245 -5.53 8.70 0.34
CA SER A 245 -5.31 7.29 0.00
C SER A 245 -6.52 6.69 -0.72
N ALA A 246 -6.27 5.99 -1.84
CA ALA A 246 -7.29 5.28 -2.59
C ALA A 246 -7.89 4.12 -1.79
N VAL A 247 -7.04 3.28 -1.18
CA VAL A 247 -7.49 2.13 -0.39
C VAL A 247 -8.32 2.60 0.81
N CYS A 248 -7.88 3.66 1.49
CA CYS A 248 -8.62 4.25 2.60
C CYS A 248 -9.97 4.83 2.16
N TRP A 249 -9.99 5.58 1.05
CA TRP A 249 -11.22 6.17 0.48
C TRP A 249 -12.25 5.09 0.13
N PHE A 250 -11.87 4.10 -0.70
CA PHE A 250 -12.77 3.04 -1.12
C PHE A 250 -13.28 2.22 0.07
N PHE A 251 -12.41 1.92 1.05
CA PHE A 251 -12.78 1.20 2.27
C PHE A 251 -13.84 1.95 3.08
N GLY A 252 -13.64 3.25 3.34
CA GLY A 252 -14.60 4.06 4.08
C GLY A 252 -15.89 4.33 3.32
N ARG A 253 -15.82 4.50 1.99
CA ARG A 253 -16.98 4.66 1.10
C ARG A 253 -17.88 3.41 1.11
N ASP A 254 -17.27 2.24 0.98
CA ASP A 254 -18.00 0.98 0.92
C ASP A 254 -18.55 0.57 2.30
N LEU A 255 -17.82 0.88 3.38
CA LEU A 255 -18.37 0.81 4.74
C LEU A 255 -19.53 1.78 4.94
N TYR A 256 -19.42 3.05 4.51
CA TYR A 256 -20.51 4.03 4.63
C TYR A 256 -21.77 3.56 3.90
N ASN A 257 -21.63 3.07 2.66
CA ASN A 257 -22.74 2.52 1.86
C ASN A 257 -23.45 1.34 2.56
N HIS A 258 -22.73 0.57 3.36
CA HIS A 258 -23.26 -0.59 4.06
C HIS A 258 -23.84 -0.25 5.45
N LEU A 259 -23.17 0.63 6.20
CA LEU A 259 -23.51 1.00 7.58
C LEU A 259 -24.53 2.14 7.68
N GLY A 260 -24.53 3.07 6.72
CA GLY A 260 -25.48 4.18 6.65
C GLY A 260 -25.26 5.30 7.68
N TYR A 261 -24.05 5.45 8.23
CA TYR A 261 -23.69 6.46 9.22
C TYR A 261 -22.25 7.01 9.04
N PRO A 262 -21.88 8.15 9.66
CA PRO A 262 -20.62 8.83 9.39
C PRO A 262 -19.35 7.98 9.56
N ILE A 263 -18.34 8.22 8.71
CA ILE A 263 -17.04 7.52 8.74
C ILE A 263 -15.91 8.55 8.73
N GLY A 264 -15.01 8.46 9.71
CA GLY A 264 -13.78 9.24 9.78
C GLY A 264 -12.59 8.44 9.26
N LEU A 265 -11.82 9.01 8.33
CA LEU A 265 -10.69 8.34 7.71
C LEU A 265 -9.40 9.13 7.95
N VAL A 266 -8.44 8.50 8.65
CA VAL A 266 -7.19 9.11 9.09
C VAL A 266 -6.01 8.43 8.39
N ALA A 267 -5.42 9.08 7.39
CA ALA A 267 -4.32 8.54 6.60
C ALA A 267 -2.94 8.86 7.23
N THR A 268 -2.14 7.81 7.45
CA THR A 268 -0.78 7.83 8.02
C THR A 268 0.15 6.92 7.20
N SER A 269 0.44 7.31 5.96
CA SER A 269 1.20 6.47 5.01
C SER A 269 2.43 7.16 4.41
N TRP A 270 3.50 6.41 4.12
CA TRP A 270 4.70 6.93 3.46
C TRP A 270 5.44 5.87 2.64
N SER A 271 5.58 6.10 1.33
CA SER A 271 6.36 5.31 0.36
C SER A 271 7.79 4.96 0.79
N ALA A 272 8.20 3.73 0.45
CA ALA A 272 9.51 3.15 0.74
C ALA A 272 9.86 3.20 2.24
N THR A 273 9.01 2.56 3.06
CA THR A 273 9.21 2.46 4.50
C THR A 273 9.01 1.02 4.96
N SER A 274 9.95 0.54 5.77
CA SER A 274 9.92 -0.80 6.34
C SER A 274 9.14 -0.80 7.66
N ILE A 275 8.67 -1.97 8.12
CA ILE A 275 7.86 -2.07 9.34
C ILE A 275 8.60 -1.59 10.60
N GLU A 276 9.93 -1.64 10.59
CA GLU A 276 10.81 -1.18 11.67
C GLU A 276 10.63 0.33 11.94
N MET A 277 10.33 1.13 10.92
CA MET A 277 10.07 2.57 11.08
C MET A 277 8.73 2.86 11.78
N TRP A 278 7.76 1.93 11.67
CA TRP A 278 6.39 2.04 12.19
C TRP A 278 6.16 1.26 13.51
N SER A 279 7.14 0.45 13.91
CA SER A 279 7.12 -0.33 15.14
C SER A 279 7.62 0.49 16.32
N PRO A 280 6.96 0.45 17.50
CA PRO A 280 7.50 0.99 18.74
C PRO A 280 8.84 0.31 19.12
N PRO A 281 9.79 1.00 19.77
CA PRO A 281 11.12 0.44 20.03
C PRO A 281 11.10 -0.92 20.75
N GLN A 282 10.21 -1.09 21.73
CA GLN A 282 10.05 -2.34 22.48
C GLN A 282 9.75 -3.55 21.57
N VAL A 283 9.00 -3.37 20.48
CA VAL A 283 8.69 -4.46 19.53
C VAL A 283 9.96 -4.92 18.81
N LEU A 284 10.85 -3.98 18.50
CA LEU A 284 12.11 -4.25 17.83
C LEU A 284 13.11 -4.93 18.77
N ASP A 285 13.17 -4.48 20.03
CA ASP A 285 13.94 -5.14 21.08
C ASP A 285 13.44 -6.59 21.31
N ASP A 286 12.12 -6.78 21.47
CA ASP A 286 11.50 -8.09 21.72
C ASP A 286 11.70 -9.06 20.52
N CYS A 287 11.77 -8.54 19.29
CA CYS A 287 12.08 -9.29 18.07
C CYS A 287 13.58 -9.36 17.72
N ASN A 288 14.48 -8.86 18.58
CA ASN A 288 15.94 -8.81 18.36
C ASN A 288 16.39 -8.07 17.08
N ILE A 289 15.68 -7.03 16.66
CA ILE A 289 16.00 -6.24 15.46
C ILE A 289 17.12 -5.23 15.79
N THR A 290 18.34 -5.54 15.36
CA THR A 290 19.53 -4.70 15.59
C THR A 290 19.75 -3.67 14.48
N LEU A 291 20.34 -2.51 14.84
CA LEU A 291 20.77 -1.49 13.86
C LEU A 291 21.80 -1.99 12.85
N SER A 292 22.51 -3.10 13.12
CA SER A 292 23.40 -3.72 12.13
C SER A 292 22.65 -4.27 10.89
N HIS A 293 21.36 -4.63 11.04
CA HIS A 293 20.51 -4.95 9.88
C HIS A 293 20.10 -3.71 9.09
N SER A 294 20.18 -2.51 9.70
CA SER A 294 19.84 -1.25 9.04
C SER A 294 21.04 -0.61 8.32
N GLU A 295 22.29 -1.00 8.65
CA GLU A 295 23.52 -0.63 7.92
C GLU A 295 23.57 -1.28 6.52
N GLU A 296 23.16 -2.55 6.37
CA GLU A 296 23.04 -3.20 5.04
C GLU A 296 21.88 -2.61 4.19
N LEU A 297 20.94 -1.88 4.79
CA LEU A 297 19.89 -1.16 4.06
C LEU A 297 20.39 0.19 3.49
N GLU A 298 21.40 0.83 4.11
CA GLU A 298 21.91 2.14 3.67
C GLU A 298 22.73 2.08 2.37
N GLU A 299 23.34 0.94 2.03
CA GLU A 299 24.07 0.79 0.75
C GLU A 299 23.15 0.71 -0.48
N LEU A 300 21.85 0.45 -0.30
CA LEU A 300 20.90 0.26 -1.40
C LEU A 300 19.89 1.42 -1.60
N ASP A 301 19.52 2.17 -0.55
CA ASP A 301 18.59 3.31 -0.67
C ASP A 301 19.29 4.66 -0.41
N ALA A 302 19.71 5.31 -1.50
CA ALA A 302 20.57 6.48 -1.47
C ALA A 302 19.88 7.76 -0.92
N GLY A 303 19.86 7.92 0.41
CA GLY A 303 19.70 9.24 1.05
C GLY A 303 18.63 9.40 2.14
N ARG A 304 18.22 8.32 2.82
CA ARG A 304 17.42 8.40 4.06
C ARG A 304 18.09 7.55 5.14
N SER A 305 18.24 8.08 6.36
CA SER A 305 18.71 7.26 7.47
C SER A 305 17.67 6.20 7.81
N SER A 306 18.12 4.95 7.98
CA SER A 306 17.29 3.77 8.23
C SER A 306 16.84 3.66 9.69
N GLU A 307 16.44 4.79 10.28
CA GLU A 307 16.21 4.90 11.72
C GLU A 307 14.91 4.20 12.17
N HIS A 308 15.07 3.28 13.12
CA HIS A 308 13.98 2.54 13.74
C HIS A 308 12.98 3.47 14.44
N SER A 309 11.69 3.09 14.40
CA SER A 309 10.58 3.78 15.09
C SER A 309 10.32 5.24 14.73
N VAL A 310 11.01 5.86 13.76
CA VAL A 310 10.87 7.31 13.51
C VAL A 310 9.51 7.74 12.97
N LEU A 311 8.77 6.85 12.31
CA LEU A 311 7.41 7.10 11.81
C LEU A 311 6.36 6.75 12.85
N TRP A 312 6.59 5.70 13.65
CA TRP A 312 5.84 5.49 14.90
C TRP A 312 5.85 6.77 15.75
N ASN A 313 7.03 7.30 16.01
CA ASN A 313 7.26 8.45 16.87
C ASN A 313 6.56 9.73 16.38
N ALA A 314 6.57 10.00 15.07
CA ALA A 314 6.12 11.27 14.50
C ALA A 314 4.71 11.24 13.87
N MET A 315 4.25 10.08 13.40
CA MET A 315 2.98 9.95 12.65
C MET A 315 1.93 9.09 13.37
N ILE A 316 2.32 8.25 14.33
CA ILE A 316 1.40 7.33 15.04
C ILE A 316 1.23 7.70 16.52
N HIS A 317 2.32 7.83 17.28
CA HIS A 317 2.29 8.11 18.71
C HIS A 317 1.48 9.38 19.10
N PRO A 318 1.50 10.49 18.33
CA PRO A 318 0.59 11.63 18.54
C PRO A 318 -0.91 11.28 18.55
N LEU A 319 -1.31 10.25 17.80
CA LEU A 319 -2.72 9.86 17.61
C LEU A 319 -3.23 8.90 18.69
N LEU A 320 -2.40 8.47 19.66
CA LEU A 320 -2.80 7.49 20.68
C LEU A 320 -3.90 7.99 21.63
N ASN A 321 -4.11 9.30 21.72
CA ASN A 321 -5.23 9.90 22.44
C ASN A 321 -6.53 9.96 21.61
N MET A 322 -6.52 9.61 20.32
CA MET A 322 -7.71 9.56 19.47
C MET A 322 -8.42 8.23 19.68
N THR A 323 -9.71 8.28 20.02
CA THR A 323 -10.56 7.07 20.03
C THR A 323 -10.83 6.63 18.59
N ILE A 324 -10.59 5.35 18.28
CA ILE A 324 -10.75 4.76 16.94
C ILE A 324 -11.56 3.46 17.01
N MET A 325 -12.22 3.12 15.90
CA MET A 325 -12.88 1.83 15.69
C MET A 325 -11.88 0.76 15.28
N GLY A 326 -10.91 1.09 14.42
CA GLY A 326 -9.93 0.13 13.94
C GLY A 326 -8.84 0.74 13.05
N ALA A 327 -7.99 -0.12 12.50
CA ALA A 327 -6.95 0.26 11.56
C ALA A 327 -6.90 -0.67 10.35
N ILE A 328 -6.46 -0.15 9.20
CA ILE A 328 -6.08 -0.91 8.01
C ILE A 328 -4.65 -0.62 7.60
N TRP A 329 -3.94 -1.65 7.13
CA TRP A 329 -2.50 -1.64 6.86
C TRP A 329 -2.17 -2.16 5.45
N TYR A 330 -1.33 -1.43 4.70
CA TYR A 330 -0.79 -1.95 3.43
C TYR A 330 0.70 -1.63 3.32
N GLN A 331 1.49 -2.61 3.74
CA GLN A 331 2.95 -2.57 3.72
C GLN A 331 3.51 -3.99 3.76
N GLY A 332 4.72 -4.14 3.22
CA GLY A 332 5.53 -5.35 3.31
C GLY A 332 6.58 -5.41 2.20
N GLU A 333 6.39 -4.66 1.11
CA GLU A 333 7.27 -4.66 -0.06
C GLU A 333 8.67 -4.14 0.27
N ALA A 334 8.81 -3.19 1.20
CA ALA A 334 10.13 -2.75 1.68
C ALA A 334 10.87 -3.78 2.53
N ASN A 335 10.19 -4.81 3.05
CA ASN A 335 10.77 -5.88 3.87
C ASN A 335 11.11 -7.14 3.05
N THR A 336 10.84 -7.19 1.74
CA THR A 336 11.08 -8.42 0.94
C THR A 336 12.56 -8.79 0.80
N HIS A 337 13.49 -7.89 1.13
CA HIS A 337 14.92 -8.21 1.21
C HIS A 337 15.28 -9.04 2.46
N TRP A 338 14.55 -8.84 3.55
CA TRP A 338 14.78 -9.48 4.86
C TRP A 338 13.44 -9.94 5.45
N PRO A 339 12.78 -10.94 4.86
CA PRO A 339 11.38 -11.23 5.14
C PRO A 339 11.13 -11.88 6.50
N ASP A 340 12.07 -12.69 6.99
CA ASP A 340 11.88 -13.57 8.15
C ASP A 340 11.55 -12.81 9.45
N THR A 341 12.08 -11.59 9.62
CA THR A 341 11.81 -10.73 10.79
C THR A 341 10.34 -10.31 10.89
N TYR A 342 9.64 -10.23 9.76
CA TYR A 342 8.24 -9.81 9.65
C TYR A 342 7.30 -10.74 10.42
N SER A 343 7.67 -12.02 10.59
CA SER A 343 6.93 -13.02 11.36
C SER A 343 6.77 -12.65 12.83
N CYS A 344 7.71 -11.86 13.37
CA CYS A 344 7.70 -11.34 14.73
C CYS A 344 7.24 -9.88 14.76
N THR A 345 7.82 -9.02 13.92
CA THR A 345 7.60 -7.56 14.00
C THR A 345 6.16 -7.16 13.66
N PHE A 346 5.48 -7.86 12.73
CA PHE A 346 4.11 -7.49 12.36
C PHE A 346 3.06 -7.83 13.43
N PRO A 347 2.99 -9.06 13.96
CA PRO A 347 2.11 -9.35 15.11
C PRO A 347 2.46 -8.50 16.35
N GLY A 348 3.75 -8.28 16.60
CA GLY A 348 4.23 -7.44 17.71
C GLY A 348 3.82 -5.97 17.55
N MET A 349 3.89 -5.41 16.34
CA MET A 349 3.41 -4.06 16.05
C MET A 349 1.90 -3.95 16.29
N ILE A 350 1.11 -4.95 15.87
CA ILE A 350 -0.35 -4.95 16.06
C ILE A 350 -0.75 -4.97 17.56
N ASP A 351 -0.19 -5.86 18.38
CA ASP A 351 -0.50 -5.85 19.83
C ASP A 351 0.01 -4.58 20.51
N SER A 352 1.20 -4.09 20.13
CA SER A 352 1.76 -2.88 20.71
C SER A 352 0.93 -1.65 20.36
N TRP A 353 0.50 -1.48 19.10
CA TRP A 353 -0.44 -0.43 18.71
C TRP A 353 -1.75 -0.55 19.52
N ARG A 354 -2.37 -1.73 19.57
CA ARG A 354 -3.58 -1.99 20.38
C ARG A 354 -3.43 -1.61 21.85
N LYS A 355 -2.31 -1.98 22.46
CA LYS A 355 -1.96 -1.65 23.84
C LYS A 355 -1.77 -0.14 24.02
N GLU A 356 -0.98 0.50 23.19
CA GLU A 356 -0.65 1.93 23.32
C GLU A 356 -1.85 2.84 23.00
N TRP A 357 -2.78 2.47 22.09
CA TRP A 357 -4.06 3.18 21.92
C TRP A 357 -5.02 2.94 23.07
N TYR A 358 -5.11 1.73 23.62
CA TYR A 358 -5.91 1.46 24.80
C TYR A 358 -5.42 2.30 26.00
N MET A 359 -4.12 2.31 26.27
CA MET A 359 -3.52 3.14 27.33
C MET A 359 -3.64 4.63 27.01
N GLY A 360 -3.36 5.02 25.76
CA GLY A 360 -3.43 6.37 25.26
C GLY A 360 -4.83 6.97 25.36
N THR A 361 -5.89 6.22 25.09
CA THR A 361 -7.28 6.69 25.26
C THR A 361 -7.84 6.52 26.68
N GLY A 362 -7.10 5.90 27.60
CA GLY A 362 -7.60 5.60 28.95
C GLY A 362 -8.62 4.45 28.99
N GLY A 363 -8.54 3.53 28.04
CA GLY A 363 -9.45 2.39 27.89
C GLY A 363 -10.71 2.69 27.08
N HIS A 364 -10.65 3.69 26.18
CA HIS A 364 -11.80 4.08 25.37
C HIS A 364 -11.74 3.60 23.91
N THR A 365 -10.56 3.39 23.33
CA THR A 365 -10.37 2.47 22.19
C THR A 365 -10.32 1.03 22.71
N ASP A 366 -10.91 0.08 21.99
CA ASP A 366 -10.88 -1.34 22.40
C ASP A 366 -9.45 -1.91 22.41
N ARG A 367 -9.11 -2.73 23.42
CA ARG A 367 -7.78 -3.36 23.52
C ARG A 367 -7.52 -4.39 22.41
N HIS A 368 -8.56 -4.88 21.74
CA HIS A 368 -8.48 -5.85 20.65
C HIS A 368 -9.16 -5.28 19.39
N PHE A 369 -9.07 -3.96 19.19
CA PHE A 369 -9.71 -3.28 18.05
C PHE A 369 -9.37 -3.99 16.71
N PRO A 370 -10.34 -4.10 15.79
CA PRO A 370 -10.17 -4.79 14.50
C PRO A 370 -9.02 -4.19 13.67
N PHE A 371 -8.15 -5.06 13.18
CA PHE A 371 -6.99 -4.69 12.37
C PHE A 371 -7.05 -5.39 11.01
N GLY A 372 -7.21 -4.63 9.94
CA GLY A 372 -7.17 -5.13 8.57
C GLY A 372 -5.77 -5.01 7.97
N PHE A 373 -5.38 -5.92 7.10
CA PHE A 373 -4.22 -5.69 6.24
C PHE A 373 -4.41 -6.21 4.81
N VAL A 374 -3.61 -5.68 3.89
CA VAL A 374 -3.54 -6.16 2.51
C VAL A 374 -2.31 -7.04 2.35
N GLN A 375 -2.53 -8.28 1.92
CA GLN A 375 -1.43 -9.17 1.54
C GLN A 375 -0.74 -8.60 0.30
N ILE A 376 0.59 -8.45 0.32
CA ILE A 376 1.27 -7.76 -0.78
C ILE A 376 1.06 -8.47 -2.13
N SER A 377 0.90 -7.67 -3.18
CA SER A 377 0.65 -8.17 -4.53
C SER A 377 1.91 -8.77 -5.17
N THR A 378 1.84 -9.16 -6.43
CA THR A 378 2.95 -9.68 -7.23
C THR A 378 3.50 -8.56 -8.11
N VAL A 379 4.78 -8.64 -8.49
CA VAL A 379 5.47 -7.47 -9.10
C VAL A 379 6.13 -7.77 -10.44
N GLU A 380 6.82 -8.89 -10.60
CA GLU A 380 7.69 -9.11 -11.77
C GLU A 380 7.61 -10.55 -12.28
N LEU A 381 7.59 -10.68 -13.61
CA LEU A 381 7.62 -11.95 -14.32
C LEU A 381 9.03 -12.56 -14.29
N GLY A 382 9.12 -13.84 -13.95
CA GLY A 382 10.37 -14.61 -14.05
C GLY A 382 11.40 -14.38 -12.95
N GLU A 383 11.14 -13.48 -12.00
CA GLU A 383 11.97 -13.32 -10.80
C GLU A 383 11.85 -14.55 -9.88
N THR A 384 12.98 -15.00 -9.34
CA THR A 384 13.13 -16.25 -8.58
C THR A 384 13.31 -16.03 -7.08
N ASN A 385 13.44 -14.77 -6.64
CA ASN A 385 13.49 -14.38 -5.25
C ASN A 385 12.24 -14.82 -4.46
N MET A 386 12.46 -15.26 -3.22
CA MET A 386 11.42 -15.72 -2.29
C MET A 386 10.90 -14.63 -1.35
N GLY A 387 11.45 -13.41 -1.41
CA GLY A 387 11.06 -12.28 -0.56
C GLY A 387 9.56 -11.97 -0.56
N TYR A 388 8.93 -11.90 -1.74
CA TYR A 388 7.49 -11.66 -1.86
C TYR A 388 6.63 -12.80 -1.25
N PRO A 389 6.77 -14.08 -1.66
CA PRO A 389 5.99 -15.16 -1.04
C PRO A 389 6.28 -15.32 0.47
N ALA A 390 7.50 -15.08 0.93
CA ALA A 390 7.84 -15.08 2.35
C ALA A 390 7.10 -13.98 3.13
N ILE A 391 7.13 -12.72 2.67
CA ILE A 391 6.35 -11.65 3.31
C ILE A 391 4.85 -11.98 3.33
N ARG A 392 4.27 -12.50 2.24
CA ARG A 392 2.83 -12.89 2.20
C ARG A 392 2.45 -13.91 3.27
N TRP A 393 3.41 -14.76 3.64
CA TRP A 393 3.28 -15.77 4.69
C TRP A 393 3.46 -15.19 6.09
N HIS A 394 4.53 -14.42 6.29
CA HIS A 394 4.82 -13.76 7.57
C HIS A 394 3.78 -12.71 7.95
N GLN A 395 3.13 -12.07 6.96
CA GLN A 395 1.93 -11.24 7.14
C GLN A 395 0.79 -11.99 7.85
N THR A 396 0.78 -13.33 7.86
CA THR A 396 -0.18 -14.17 8.58
C THR A 396 0.39 -14.79 9.87
N ALA A 397 1.55 -14.37 10.35
CA ALA A 397 2.30 -14.98 11.46
C ALA A 397 2.62 -16.48 11.21
N ASP A 398 2.83 -16.83 9.94
CA ASP A 398 3.11 -18.18 9.44
C ASP A 398 1.96 -19.19 9.66
N TYR A 399 0.71 -18.73 9.55
CA TYR A 399 -0.48 -19.60 9.58
C TYR A 399 -1.13 -19.80 8.20
N GLY A 400 -0.92 -18.88 7.24
CA GLY A 400 -1.60 -18.84 5.95
C GLY A 400 -3.01 -18.24 5.97
N TYR A 401 -3.51 -17.85 7.15
CA TYR A 401 -4.84 -17.28 7.34
C TYR A 401 -4.88 -16.32 8.54
N VAL A 402 -5.87 -15.42 8.54
CA VAL A 402 -6.27 -14.59 9.68
C VAL A 402 -7.80 -14.46 9.73
N PRO A 403 -8.43 -14.36 10.93
CA PRO A 403 -7.82 -14.35 12.26
C PRO A 403 -7.23 -15.72 12.62
N ASN A 404 -6.18 -15.71 13.45
CA ASN A 404 -5.49 -16.91 13.93
C ASN A 404 -5.03 -16.74 15.39
N PRO A 405 -4.47 -17.76 16.06
CA PRO A 405 -4.12 -17.67 17.49
C PRO A 405 -3.10 -16.60 17.85
N ALA A 406 -2.21 -16.20 16.92
CA ALA A 406 -1.25 -15.11 17.13
C ALA A 406 -1.85 -13.72 16.78
N MET A 407 -2.87 -13.70 15.92
CA MET A 407 -3.51 -12.48 15.41
C MET A 407 -5.04 -12.57 15.50
N PRO A 408 -5.62 -12.47 16.71
CA PRO A 408 -7.05 -12.36 16.92
C PRO A 408 -7.57 -10.99 16.46
N ASN A 409 -8.84 -10.95 16.03
CA ASN A 409 -9.50 -9.76 15.47
C ASN A 409 -8.71 -9.12 14.31
N VAL A 410 -8.02 -9.93 13.51
CA VAL A 410 -7.29 -9.50 12.31
C VAL A 410 -7.96 -10.07 11.07
N PHE A 411 -8.08 -9.27 10.02
CA PHE A 411 -8.61 -9.69 8.71
C PHE A 411 -7.65 -9.30 7.58
N MET A 412 -7.73 -10.00 6.46
CA MET A 412 -6.80 -9.86 5.33
C MET A 412 -7.55 -9.72 4.01
N ALA A 413 -7.20 -8.69 3.23
CA ALA A 413 -7.47 -8.67 1.80
C ALA A 413 -6.32 -9.36 1.07
N VAL A 414 -6.60 -10.49 0.42
CA VAL A 414 -5.65 -11.09 -0.54
C VAL A 414 -5.59 -10.17 -1.77
N ALA A 415 -4.39 -9.82 -2.23
CA ALA A 415 -4.17 -9.04 -3.46
C ALA A 415 -3.14 -9.66 -4.42
N VAL A 416 -2.81 -10.95 -4.23
CA VAL A 416 -1.84 -11.70 -5.05
C VAL A 416 -2.25 -11.81 -6.53
N ASP A 417 -3.55 -11.76 -6.79
CA ASP A 417 -4.20 -11.83 -8.10
C ASP A 417 -4.49 -10.47 -8.74
N LEU A 418 -4.25 -9.36 -8.03
CA LEU A 418 -4.57 -8.00 -8.49
C LEU A 418 -3.38 -7.33 -9.20
N VAL A 419 -2.59 -8.12 -9.93
CA VAL A 419 -1.34 -7.67 -10.55
C VAL A 419 -1.54 -6.77 -11.76
N ASP A 420 -0.62 -5.82 -11.96
CA ASP A 420 -0.75 -4.77 -12.97
C ASP A 420 0.62 -4.40 -13.58
N LEU A 421 1.13 -5.26 -14.47
CA LEU A 421 2.41 -5.03 -15.17
C LEU A 421 2.46 -3.70 -15.92
N GLU A 422 1.32 -3.26 -16.43
CA GLU A 422 1.15 -2.04 -17.22
C GLU A 422 0.85 -0.80 -16.34
N SER A 423 1.09 -0.88 -15.02
CA SER A 423 0.93 0.25 -14.12
C SER A 423 1.98 1.33 -14.44
N PRO A 424 1.57 2.58 -14.74
CA PRO A 424 2.50 3.68 -15.02
C PRO A 424 3.23 4.15 -13.75
N PHE A 425 2.94 3.54 -12.60
CA PHE A 425 3.61 3.77 -11.32
C PHE A 425 4.57 2.64 -10.95
N GLY A 426 4.83 1.70 -11.88
CA GLY A 426 5.55 0.46 -11.64
C GLY A 426 4.60 -0.68 -11.24
N SER A 427 4.93 -1.90 -11.65
CA SER A 427 4.10 -3.10 -11.44
C SER A 427 3.87 -3.46 -9.97
N ILE A 428 4.78 -3.01 -9.09
CA ILE A 428 4.63 -2.98 -7.62
C ILE A 428 3.42 -2.17 -7.12
N HIS A 429 2.84 -1.31 -7.95
CA HIS A 429 1.72 -0.43 -7.59
C HIS A 429 0.49 -0.70 -8.45
N PRO A 430 -0.29 -1.76 -8.13
CA PRO A 430 -1.47 -2.10 -8.90
C PRO A 430 -2.58 -1.06 -8.77
N ARG A 431 -3.19 -0.67 -9.90
CA ARG A 431 -4.20 0.40 -9.96
C ARG A 431 -5.58 -0.03 -9.47
N ASP A 432 -5.88 -1.33 -9.41
CA ASP A 432 -7.15 -1.87 -8.89
C ASP A 432 -7.16 -1.81 -7.35
N LYS A 433 -7.27 -0.60 -6.80
CA LYS A 433 -7.46 -0.36 -5.37
C LYS A 433 -8.92 -0.57 -4.92
N GLN A 434 -9.85 -0.71 -5.85
CA GLN A 434 -11.27 -0.96 -5.56
C GLN A 434 -11.46 -2.39 -5.05
N ASP A 435 -10.93 -3.40 -5.75
CA ASP A 435 -11.00 -4.79 -5.27
C ASP A 435 -10.23 -4.99 -3.96
N VAL A 436 -9.05 -4.35 -3.79
CA VAL A 436 -8.30 -4.36 -2.53
C VAL A 436 -9.17 -3.88 -1.36
N ALA A 437 -9.83 -2.73 -1.52
CA ALA A 437 -10.66 -2.14 -0.49
C ALA A 437 -11.96 -2.93 -0.25
N SER A 438 -12.62 -3.41 -1.30
CA SER A 438 -13.83 -4.24 -1.19
C SER A 438 -13.56 -5.54 -0.41
N ARG A 439 -12.38 -6.14 -0.62
CA ARG A 439 -11.92 -7.32 0.15
C ARG A 439 -11.64 -6.98 1.62
N LEU A 440 -11.06 -5.81 1.92
CA LEU A 440 -10.94 -5.31 3.29
C LEU A 440 -12.30 -5.06 3.93
N VAL A 441 -13.28 -4.53 3.19
CA VAL A 441 -14.65 -4.25 3.68
C VAL A 441 -15.37 -5.54 4.05
N LEU A 442 -15.26 -6.61 3.25
CA LEU A 442 -15.79 -7.93 3.62
C LEU A 442 -15.18 -8.43 4.94
N GLY A 443 -13.86 -8.27 5.11
CA GLY A 443 -13.16 -8.63 6.35
C GLY A 443 -13.60 -7.79 7.56
N ALA A 444 -13.75 -6.48 7.39
CA ALA A 444 -14.26 -5.59 8.43
C ALA A 444 -15.70 -5.95 8.82
N ARG A 445 -16.60 -6.20 7.85
CA ARG A 445 -17.98 -6.66 8.12
C ARG A 445 -18.01 -7.91 8.98
N ALA A 446 -17.19 -8.92 8.66
CA ALA A 446 -17.14 -10.17 9.40
C ALA A 446 -16.45 -10.06 10.78
N VAL A 447 -15.39 -9.24 10.93
CA VAL A 447 -14.49 -9.23 12.10
C VAL A 447 -14.62 -7.98 12.99
N ALA A 448 -15.03 -6.85 12.44
CA ALA A 448 -15.27 -5.59 13.16
C ALA A 448 -16.75 -5.38 13.53
N TYR A 449 -17.68 -5.92 12.73
CA TYR A 449 -19.12 -5.74 12.88
C TYR A 449 -19.90 -7.07 13.08
N ASP A 450 -19.19 -8.17 13.36
CA ASP A 450 -19.72 -9.50 13.69
C ASP A 450 -20.74 -10.10 12.66
N GLU A 451 -20.63 -9.75 11.37
CA GLU A 451 -21.52 -10.28 10.33
C GLU A 451 -21.21 -11.74 9.96
N THR A 452 -21.76 -12.67 10.74
CA THR A 452 -21.60 -14.14 10.58
C THR A 452 -22.00 -14.76 9.22
N LYS A 453 -22.58 -13.97 8.29
CA LYS A 453 -23.03 -14.43 6.96
C LYS A 453 -22.17 -13.91 5.81
N VAL A 454 -21.08 -13.20 6.09
CA VAL A 454 -20.21 -12.61 5.06
C VAL A 454 -19.04 -13.54 4.77
N THR A 455 -19.00 -14.08 3.56
CA THR A 455 -17.81 -14.78 3.03
C THR A 455 -16.72 -13.76 2.72
N PHE A 456 -15.75 -13.63 3.65
CA PHE A 456 -14.65 -12.67 3.55
C PHE A 456 -13.27 -13.30 3.30
N GLN A 457 -13.14 -14.62 3.46
CA GLN A 457 -11.93 -15.36 3.16
C GLN A 457 -12.07 -16.07 1.82
N GLY A 458 -10.97 -16.20 1.09
CA GLY A 458 -10.88 -17.15 -0.01
C GLY A 458 -10.91 -18.61 0.47
N PRO A 459 -11.04 -19.59 -0.44
CA PRO A 459 -11.14 -20.99 -0.08
C PRO A 459 -9.95 -21.51 0.72
N ARG A 460 -10.22 -22.14 1.87
CA ARG A 460 -9.24 -22.89 2.68
C ARG A 460 -9.70 -24.35 2.79
N PRO A 461 -8.80 -25.34 2.63
CA PRO A 461 -9.18 -26.73 2.81
C PRO A 461 -9.47 -27.04 4.28
N VAL A 462 -10.43 -27.94 4.53
CA VAL A 462 -10.71 -28.58 5.82
C VAL A 462 -10.09 -29.97 5.92
N SER A 463 -9.64 -30.55 4.80
CA SER A 463 -8.96 -31.84 4.78
C SER A 463 -8.03 -31.95 3.56
N VAL A 464 -6.89 -32.59 3.77
CA VAL A 464 -5.93 -32.99 2.73
C VAL A 464 -5.69 -34.49 2.89
N THR A 465 -5.68 -35.24 1.80
CA THR A 465 -5.50 -36.70 1.82
C THR A 465 -4.63 -37.16 0.66
N VAL A 466 -3.58 -37.91 0.96
CA VAL A 466 -2.77 -38.61 -0.07
C VAL A 466 -3.44 -39.94 -0.38
N ASP A 467 -3.58 -40.24 -1.67
CA ASP A 467 -3.95 -41.56 -2.20
C ASP A 467 -2.72 -42.12 -2.94
N PRO A 468 -1.94 -43.02 -2.30
CA PRO A 468 -0.72 -43.57 -2.90
C PRO A 468 -1.01 -44.49 -4.10
N GLU A 469 -2.16 -45.17 -4.12
CA GLU A 469 -2.54 -46.08 -5.21
C GLU A 469 -2.82 -45.30 -6.50
N LYS A 470 -3.51 -44.17 -6.39
CA LYS A 470 -3.80 -43.27 -7.52
C LYS A 470 -2.69 -42.23 -7.77
N LYS A 471 -1.73 -42.11 -6.85
CA LYS A 471 -0.70 -41.06 -6.82
C LYS A 471 -1.32 -39.66 -6.88
N THR A 472 -2.31 -39.39 -6.03
CA THR A 472 -3.01 -38.10 -6.01
C THR A 472 -3.09 -37.50 -4.60
N VAL A 473 -3.14 -36.17 -4.52
CA VAL A 473 -3.52 -35.44 -3.30
C VAL A 473 -4.91 -34.86 -3.49
N ARG A 474 -5.87 -35.25 -2.64
CA ARG A 474 -7.21 -34.66 -2.62
C ARG A 474 -7.29 -33.61 -1.52
N ARG A 475 -7.72 -32.40 -1.87
CA ARG A 475 -8.04 -31.31 -0.92
C ARG A 475 -9.55 -31.11 -0.91
N ILE A 476 -10.14 -31.00 0.27
CA ILE A 476 -11.59 -30.80 0.49
C ILE A 476 -11.79 -29.45 1.17
N TYR A 477 -12.74 -28.66 0.66
CA TYR A 477 -13.13 -27.34 1.15
C TYR A 477 -14.53 -27.40 1.77
N PRO A 478 -14.96 -26.38 2.55
CA PRO A 478 -16.34 -26.29 3.03
C PRO A 478 -17.35 -26.26 1.87
N GLU A 479 -18.33 -27.18 1.88
CA GLU A 479 -19.38 -27.25 0.85
C GLU A 479 -20.20 -25.95 0.76
N SER A 480 -20.33 -25.21 1.86
CA SER A 480 -21.05 -23.93 1.93
C SER A 480 -20.39 -22.81 1.13
N LEU A 481 -19.08 -22.89 0.86
CA LEU A 481 -18.35 -21.83 0.18
C LEU A 481 -18.54 -21.87 -1.35
N ASN A 482 -18.58 -23.08 -1.90
CA ASN A 482 -18.38 -23.41 -3.31
C ASN A 482 -17.07 -22.84 -3.90
N ILE A 483 -16.31 -23.68 -4.61
CA ILE A 483 -15.09 -23.26 -5.31
C ILE A 483 -15.28 -23.21 -6.82
N THR A 484 -14.59 -22.26 -7.45
CA THR A 484 -14.32 -22.22 -8.89
C THR A 484 -12.82 -22.43 -9.13
N VAL A 485 -12.48 -23.14 -10.21
CA VAL A 485 -11.09 -23.37 -10.63
C VAL A 485 -10.87 -22.65 -11.95
N LYS A 486 -10.00 -21.63 -11.97
CA LYS A 486 -9.66 -20.86 -13.17
C LYS A 486 -8.36 -21.34 -13.83
N SER A 487 -7.40 -21.83 -13.02
CA SER A 487 -6.13 -22.38 -13.49
C SER A 487 -5.82 -23.72 -12.82
N ASN A 488 -5.18 -24.64 -13.57
CA ASN A 488 -4.79 -25.96 -13.06
C ASN A 488 -3.40 -25.96 -12.37
N ASN A 489 -2.72 -24.81 -12.32
CA ASN A 489 -1.33 -24.69 -11.84
C ASN A 489 -1.26 -24.03 -10.45
N GLY A 490 -0.06 -23.92 -9.88
CA GLY A 490 0.20 -23.12 -8.68
C GLY A 490 0.40 -23.90 -7.37
N PHE A 491 0.23 -25.22 -7.38
CA PHE A 491 0.54 -26.12 -6.26
C PHE A 491 1.88 -26.83 -6.45
N GLU A 492 2.63 -26.98 -5.36
CA GLU A 492 3.89 -27.71 -5.28
C GLU A 492 3.94 -28.53 -4.00
N VAL A 493 4.60 -29.70 -4.02
CA VAL A 493 4.79 -30.57 -2.86
C VAL A 493 6.25 -30.87 -2.63
N CYS A 494 6.66 -31.04 -1.37
CA CYS A 494 7.98 -31.56 -1.05
C CYS A 494 7.95 -33.09 -0.97
N CYS A 495 8.93 -33.71 -1.63
CA CYS A 495 8.99 -35.15 -1.85
C CYS A 495 10.17 -35.83 -1.10
N SER A 496 10.61 -35.28 0.03
CA SER A 496 11.75 -35.81 0.80
C SER A 496 11.34 -36.40 2.15
N PRO A 497 11.88 -37.58 2.53
CA PRO A 497 11.77 -38.09 3.90
C PRO A 497 12.63 -37.31 4.91
N ASP A 498 13.58 -36.51 4.43
CA ASP A 498 14.38 -35.59 5.24
C ASP A 498 13.73 -34.20 5.21
N LEU A 499 13.08 -33.82 6.31
CA LEU A 499 12.37 -32.55 6.43
C LEU A 499 13.28 -31.32 6.26
N SER A 500 14.60 -31.45 6.49
CA SER A 500 15.55 -30.35 6.27
C SER A 500 15.73 -29.97 4.80
N GLN A 501 15.35 -30.86 3.88
CA GLN A 501 15.34 -30.64 2.43
C GLN A 501 14.02 -30.01 1.95
N CYS A 502 13.05 -29.77 2.83
CA CYS A 502 11.76 -29.17 2.48
C CYS A 502 11.70 -27.68 2.83
N SER A 503 12.77 -26.93 2.55
CA SER A 503 12.86 -25.53 2.95
C SER A 503 11.80 -24.64 2.27
N MET A 504 11.22 -23.72 3.05
CA MET A 504 10.37 -22.63 2.57
C MET A 504 11.11 -21.69 1.59
N THR A 505 12.44 -21.57 1.76
CA THR A 505 13.31 -20.66 1.00
C THR A 505 13.97 -21.31 -0.22
N SER A 506 13.65 -22.57 -0.54
CA SER A 506 14.26 -23.29 -1.67
C SER A 506 13.94 -22.61 -3.01
N GLN A 507 14.99 -22.06 -3.63
CA GLN A 507 14.95 -21.22 -4.85
C GLN A 507 14.98 -22.03 -6.16
N GLN A 508 14.89 -23.37 -6.12
CA GLN A 508 15.04 -24.19 -7.33
C GLN A 508 13.73 -24.35 -8.10
N TRP A 509 13.78 -24.06 -9.40
CA TRP A 509 12.64 -24.02 -10.29
C TRP A 509 12.79 -25.04 -11.43
N VAL A 510 11.73 -25.79 -11.71
CA VAL A 510 11.52 -26.38 -13.05
C VAL A 510 10.11 -26.06 -13.54
N PRO A 511 9.96 -25.48 -14.75
CA PRO A 511 8.66 -25.29 -15.36
C PRO A 511 8.08 -26.64 -15.78
N VAL A 512 6.82 -26.91 -15.42
CA VAL A 512 6.09 -28.07 -15.95
C VAL A 512 5.65 -27.76 -17.37
N PRO A 513 5.98 -28.58 -18.37
CA PRO A 513 5.32 -28.47 -19.66
C PRO A 513 3.82 -28.77 -19.49
N ILE A 514 2.97 -27.97 -20.12
CA ILE A 514 1.52 -28.24 -20.17
C ILE A 514 1.32 -29.65 -20.71
N VAL A 515 0.65 -30.52 -19.94
CA VAL A 515 0.24 -31.85 -20.41
C VAL A 515 -0.92 -31.67 -21.39
N CYS A 516 -0.59 -31.31 -22.62
CA CYS A 516 -1.52 -31.36 -23.74
C CYS A 516 -1.86 -32.82 -24.05
N CYS A 517 -2.97 -33.30 -23.49
CA CYS A 517 -3.56 -34.57 -23.89
C CYS A 517 -3.92 -34.54 -25.39
N SER A 518 -3.14 -35.27 -26.18
CA SER A 518 -3.41 -35.69 -27.57
C SER A 518 -3.71 -34.59 -28.62
N PRO A 519 -2.80 -34.35 -29.58
CA PRO A 519 -3.10 -33.53 -30.75
C PRO A 519 -3.78 -34.36 -31.85
N ASP A 520 -5.12 -34.47 -31.82
CA ASP A 520 -5.88 -34.76 -33.05
C ASP A 520 -5.97 -33.47 -33.89
N LEU A 521 -5.01 -33.32 -34.81
CA LEU A 521 -4.88 -32.15 -35.67
C LEU A 521 -5.85 -32.14 -36.86
N SER A 522 -6.81 -33.07 -36.93
CA SER A 522 -7.78 -33.15 -38.03
C SER A 522 -8.76 -31.97 -38.12
N GLN A 523 -8.82 -31.09 -37.10
CA GLN A 523 -9.76 -29.96 -37.04
C GLN A 523 -9.14 -28.57 -37.34
N CYS A 524 -7.83 -28.47 -37.59
CA CYS A 524 -7.19 -27.19 -37.90
C CYS A 524 -7.38 -26.77 -39.37
N SER A 525 -8.36 -25.89 -39.63
CA SER A 525 -8.62 -25.30 -40.95
C SER A 525 -7.86 -23.98 -41.15
N MET A 526 -7.09 -23.87 -42.24
CA MET A 526 -6.21 -22.71 -42.52
C MET A 526 -6.95 -21.48 -43.07
N THR A 527 -7.85 -20.87 -42.27
CA THR A 527 -8.57 -19.65 -42.67
C THR A 527 -8.66 -18.54 -41.61
N SER A 528 -8.13 -18.71 -40.39
CA SER A 528 -8.15 -17.66 -39.36
C SER A 528 -6.93 -16.72 -39.42
N GLN A 529 -7.15 -15.42 -39.58
CA GLN A 529 -6.12 -14.38 -39.44
C GLN A 529 -5.84 -14.06 -37.96
N GLN A 530 -5.32 -15.03 -37.20
CA GLN A 530 -4.87 -14.82 -35.83
C GLN A 530 -3.44 -15.34 -35.65
N TRP A 531 -2.64 -14.55 -34.94
CA TRP A 531 -1.35 -14.99 -34.44
C TRP A 531 -1.56 -15.97 -33.28
N VAL A 532 -1.02 -17.18 -33.41
CA VAL A 532 -0.97 -18.18 -32.35
C VAL A 532 0.51 -18.46 -32.06
N PRO A 533 0.98 -18.39 -30.81
CA PRO A 533 2.35 -18.81 -30.48
C PRO A 533 2.48 -20.32 -30.68
N VAL A 534 3.24 -20.73 -31.69
CA VAL A 534 3.50 -22.15 -31.98
C VAL A 534 4.79 -22.58 -31.27
N PRO A 535 4.76 -23.61 -30.40
CA PRO A 535 5.99 -24.23 -29.91
C PRO A 535 6.71 -24.91 -31.07
N ILE A 536 7.88 -24.39 -31.47
CA ILE A 536 8.69 -25.03 -32.51
C ILE A 536 9.44 -26.22 -31.87
N VAL A 537 8.95 -27.43 -32.16
CA VAL A 537 9.61 -28.68 -31.76
C VAL A 537 10.64 -29.07 -32.83
N CYS A 538 11.92 -28.82 -32.55
CA CYS A 538 13.02 -29.31 -33.37
C CYS A 538 13.56 -30.64 -32.82
N CYS A 539 13.19 -31.76 -33.45
CA CYS A 539 13.82 -33.05 -33.20
C CYS A 539 14.97 -33.27 -34.19
N SER A 540 16.20 -33.36 -33.69
CA SER A 540 17.36 -33.89 -34.43
C SER A 540 18.03 -35.00 -33.61
N PRO A 541 18.49 -36.13 -34.18
CA PRO A 541 18.79 -37.33 -33.39
C PRO A 541 20.19 -37.38 -32.76
N ASP A 542 21.03 -36.35 -32.93
CA ASP A 542 22.43 -36.36 -32.49
C ASP A 542 22.66 -35.48 -31.25
N LEU A 543 22.67 -36.12 -30.08
CA LEU A 543 22.88 -35.48 -28.78
C LEU A 543 24.37 -35.19 -28.46
N SER A 544 25.30 -35.52 -29.35
CA SER A 544 26.74 -35.27 -29.13
C SER A 544 27.14 -33.79 -29.12
N GLN A 545 26.23 -32.89 -29.52
CA GLN A 545 26.43 -31.44 -29.57
C GLN A 545 25.91 -30.69 -28.32
N CYS A 546 25.22 -31.35 -27.39
CA CYS A 546 24.67 -30.71 -26.19
C CYS A 546 25.73 -30.49 -25.09
N SER A 547 26.46 -29.36 -25.17
CA SER A 547 27.27 -28.86 -24.06
C SER A 547 26.43 -27.94 -23.15
N MET A 548 26.49 -28.13 -21.83
CA MET A 548 25.71 -27.35 -20.84
C MET A 548 26.23 -25.91 -20.58
N THR A 549 26.77 -25.25 -21.60
CA THR A 549 27.41 -23.93 -21.45
C THR A 549 27.21 -23.02 -22.67
N SER A 550 25.95 -22.68 -23.00
CA SER A 550 25.64 -21.42 -23.68
C SER A 550 24.18 -21.01 -23.54
N GLN A 551 23.93 -19.76 -23.14
CA GLN A 551 22.71 -19.06 -23.56
C GLN A 551 22.91 -18.68 -25.04
N GLN A 552 22.34 -19.45 -25.96
CA GLN A 552 22.35 -19.07 -27.37
C GLN A 552 21.10 -18.25 -27.72
N TRP A 553 21.34 -17.05 -28.21
CA TRP A 553 20.32 -16.25 -28.88
C TRP A 553 20.06 -16.82 -30.28
N VAL A 554 18.82 -16.73 -30.77
CA VAL A 554 18.44 -17.14 -32.14
C VAL A 554 17.68 -15.99 -32.82
N PRO A 555 17.97 -15.65 -34.09
CA PRO A 555 17.26 -14.59 -34.79
C PRO A 555 15.90 -15.08 -35.29
N VAL A 556 14.83 -14.34 -35.01
CA VAL A 556 13.47 -14.65 -35.46
C VAL A 556 13.07 -13.69 -36.61
N PRO A 557 12.49 -14.17 -37.72
CA PRO A 557 12.00 -13.29 -38.78
C PRO A 557 10.79 -12.47 -38.33
N ILE A 558 10.85 -11.14 -38.46
CA ILE A 558 9.68 -10.27 -38.32
C ILE A 558 8.83 -10.41 -39.59
N VAL A 559 7.57 -10.83 -39.46
CA VAL A 559 6.62 -10.87 -40.57
C VAL A 559 5.68 -9.66 -40.48
N CYS A 560 5.90 -8.68 -41.35
CA CYS A 560 5.03 -7.51 -41.45
C CYS A 560 3.67 -7.87 -42.06
N CYS A 561 2.58 -7.63 -41.32
CA CYS A 561 1.22 -7.73 -41.83
C CYS A 561 0.79 -6.39 -42.47
N SER A 562 1.40 -6.03 -43.60
CA SER A 562 1.00 -4.88 -44.44
C SER A 562 0.64 -5.36 -45.86
N PRO A 563 -0.45 -4.88 -46.48
CA PRO A 563 -0.75 -5.16 -47.88
C PRO A 563 0.14 -4.40 -48.87
N ASP A 564 0.89 -3.38 -48.42
CA ASP A 564 1.91 -2.70 -49.23
C ASP A 564 3.31 -3.21 -48.85
N LEU A 565 3.92 -3.94 -49.79
CA LEU A 565 5.23 -4.57 -49.65
C LEU A 565 6.41 -3.59 -49.83
N SER A 566 6.17 -2.37 -50.30
CA SER A 566 7.24 -1.37 -50.52
C SER A 566 7.83 -0.79 -49.23
N GLN A 567 7.15 -0.97 -48.10
CA GLN A 567 7.55 -0.52 -46.76
C GLN A 567 8.41 -1.56 -46.00
N CYS A 568 8.60 -2.78 -46.53
CA CYS A 568 9.27 -3.87 -45.82
C CYS A 568 10.80 -3.86 -46.03
N SER A 569 11.55 -3.35 -45.04
CA SER A 569 13.02 -3.46 -45.01
C SER A 569 13.46 -4.70 -44.21
N MET A 570 14.03 -5.72 -44.87
CA MET A 570 14.53 -6.95 -44.23
C MET A 570 15.90 -6.75 -43.54
N THR A 571 15.99 -5.88 -42.53
CA THR A 571 17.28 -5.56 -41.86
C THR A 571 17.25 -5.48 -40.33
N SER A 572 16.10 -5.65 -39.67
CA SER A 572 16.04 -5.80 -38.21
C SER A 572 15.80 -7.27 -37.81
N GLN A 573 16.86 -7.97 -37.40
CA GLN A 573 16.73 -9.15 -36.55
C GLN A 573 16.62 -8.68 -35.11
N GLN A 574 15.58 -9.11 -34.38
CA GLN A 574 15.53 -8.96 -32.93
C GLN A 574 15.83 -10.32 -32.30
N TRP A 575 16.67 -10.30 -31.28
CA TRP A 575 17.08 -11.49 -30.55
C TRP A 575 16.15 -11.71 -29.35
N VAL A 576 15.75 -12.96 -29.09
CA VAL A 576 14.87 -13.35 -27.98
C VAL A 576 15.50 -14.54 -27.25
N PRO A 577 15.50 -14.59 -25.90
CA PRO A 577 15.96 -15.77 -25.17
C PRO A 577 14.98 -16.94 -25.36
N VAL A 578 15.51 -18.15 -25.51
CA VAL A 578 14.71 -19.39 -25.67
C VAL A 578 15.03 -20.33 -24.49
N PRO A 579 14.04 -20.85 -23.76
CA PRO A 579 14.26 -21.88 -22.75
C PRO A 579 14.80 -23.17 -23.39
N ILE A 580 15.74 -23.84 -22.71
CA ILE A 580 16.24 -25.15 -23.16
C ILE A 580 15.13 -26.19 -22.96
N VAL A 581 14.62 -26.75 -24.06
CA VAL A 581 13.66 -27.87 -24.04
C VAL A 581 14.41 -29.16 -24.35
N CYS A 582 14.49 -30.07 -23.38
CA CYS A 582 15.01 -31.41 -23.62
C CYS A 582 14.04 -32.22 -24.49
N CYS A 583 14.36 -32.37 -25.77
CA CYS A 583 13.60 -33.21 -26.71
C CYS A 583 13.88 -34.71 -26.47
N SER A 584 13.28 -35.29 -25.42
CA SER A 584 13.08 -36.74 -25.32
C SER A 584 11.60 -37.07 -25.55
N PRO A 585 11.24 -38.00 -26.46
CA PRO A 585 9.88 -38.54 -26.54
C PRO A 585 9.53 -39.46 -25.36
N ASP A 586 10.54 -39.80 -24.53
CA ASP A 586 10.40 -40.60 -23.32
C ASP A 586 10.62 -39.67 -22.11
N LEU A 587 9.52 -39.11 -21.57
CA LEU A 587 9.53 -38.17 -20.44
C LEU A 587 10.17 -38.78 -19.17
N PHE A 588 10.28 -40.10 -19.10
CA PHE A 588 10.87 -40.85 -17.99
C PHE A 588 12.41 -40.87 -17.97
N GLN A 589 13.09 -40.38 -19.03
CA GLN A 589 14.56 -40.35 -19.09
C GLN A 589 15.17 -38.98 -18.73
N CYS A 590 14.35 -37.96 -18.48
CA CYS A 590 14.79 -36.75 -17.81
C CYS A 590 14.99 -37.03 -16.32
N SER A 591 16.11 -37.67 -15.98
CA SER A 591 16.56 -37.91 -14.61
C SER A 591 16.84 -36.58 -13.90
N MET A 592 15.80 -36.00 -13.30
CA MET A 592 15.89 -34.77 -12.50
C MET A 592 16.43 -35.09 -11.10
N THR A 593 17.73 -35.40 -11.03
CA THR A 593 18.44 -35.55 -9.76
C THR A 593 18.39 -34.22 -8.99
N SER A 594 17.85 -34.29 -7.76
CA SER A 594 17.58 -33.20 -6.81
C SER A 594 16.57 -32.13 -7.27
N GLN A 595 15.28 -32.43 -7.16
CA GLN A 595 14.23 -31.44 -6.97
C GLN A 595 13.50 -31.73 -5.66
N GLU A 596 13.66 -30.83 -4.69
CA GLU A 596 13.00 -30.90 -3.38
C GLU A 596 11.49 -30.65 -3.52
N TRP A 597 11.13 -29.62 -4.28
CA TRP A 597 9.77 -29.19 -4.57
C TRP A 597 9.33 -29.59 -5.97
N VAL A 598 8.28 -30.41 -6.05
CA VAL A 598 7.70 -30.88 -7.31
C VAL A 598 6.33 -30.22 -7.53
N PRO A 599 6.12 -29.51 -8.65
CA PRO A 599 4.81 -28.96 -9.02
C PRO A 599 3.78 -30.04 -9.34
N VAL A 600 2.54 -29.84 -8.88
CA VAL A 600 1.46 -30.84 -8.94
C VAL A 600 0.15 -30.22 -9.47
N PRO A 601 -0.22 -30.47 -10.74
CA PRO A 601 -1.38 -29.80 -11.34
C PRO A 601 -2.70 -30.36 -10.84
N ILE A 602 -3.75 -29.52 -10.85
CA ILE A 602 -5.13 -29.94 -10.67
C ILE A 602 -5.56 -30.77 -11.88
N VAL A 603 -5.96 -32.02 -11.65
CA VAL A 603 -6.46 -32.94 -12.69
C VAL A 603 -7.96 -33.19 -12.61
N PHE A 604 -8.58 -32.90 -11.47
CA PHE A 604 -10.03 -33.01 -11.27
C PHE A 604 -10.50 -32.08 -10.15
N HIS A 605 -11.72 -31.55 -10.28
CA HIS A 605 -12.35 -30.75 -9.23
C HIS A 605 -13.87 -30.96 -9.16
N THR A 606 -14.44 -30.66 -8.00
CA THR A 606 -15.87 -30.47 -7.74
C THR A 606 -16.09 -29.07 -7.15
N SER A 607 -17.32 -28.67 -6.87
CA SER A 607 -17.59 -27.40 -6.17
C SER A 607 -17.04 -27.34 -4.74
N TYR A 608 -16.45 -28.41 -4.19
CA TYR A 608 -15.93 -28.47 -2.82
C TYR A 608 -14.64 -29.28 -2.68
N SER A 609 -14.00 -29.72 -3.77
CA SER A 609 -12.74 -30.45 -3.69
C SER A 609 -11.90 -30.32 -4.95
N ILE A 610 -10.58 -30.35 -4.82
CA ILE A 610 -9.63 -30.49 -5.93
C ILE A 610 -8.77 -31.74 -5.75
N THR A 611 -8.31 -32.30 -6.85
CA THR A 611 -7.41 -33.45 -6.90
C THR A 611 -6.16 -33.05 -7.68
N LEU A 612 -5.02 -33.10 -7.01
CA LEU A 612 -3.69 -32.82 -7.55
C LEU A 612 -3.01 -34.13 -7.94
N GLN A 613 -2.29 -34.14 -9.07
CA GLN A 613 -1.55 -35.31 -9.54
C GLN A 613 -0.09 -35.27 -9.04
N LEU A 614 0.34 -36.31 -8.33
CA LEU A 614 1.74 -36.49 -7.93
C LEU A 614 2.58 -37.06 -9.09
N SER A 615 3.87 -36.72 -9.13
CA SER A 615 4.84 -37.33 -10.05
C SER A 615 5.16 -38.78 -9.68
N GLN A 616 5.78 -39.53 -10.60
CA GLN A 616 6.09 -40.95 -10.39
C GLN A 616 7.10 -41.22 -9.27
N ASP A 617 7.89 -40.23 -8.86
CA ASP A 617 8.97 -40.36 -7.87
C ASP A 617 8.61 -39.76 -6.50
N CYS A 618 7.47 -39.04 -6.37
CA CYS A 618 7.11 -38.29 -5.17
C CYS A 618 6.14 -39.01 -4.22
N TRP A 619 5.44 -40.05 -4.69
CA TRP A 619 4.24 -40.59 -4.04
C TRP A 619 4.44 -41.33 -2.71
N GLU A 620 5.66 -41.77 -2.36
CA GLU A 620 5.93 -42.45 -1.09
C GLU A 620 6.20 -41.49 0.09
N ASN A 621 6.70 -40.27 -0.17
CA ASN A 621 7.22 -39.36 0.87
C ASN A 621 6.75 -37.90 0.70
N VAL A 622 5.45 -37.67 0.50
CA VAL A 622 4.88 -36.31 0.43
C VAL A 622 4.75 -35.71 1.84
N THR A 623 5.63 -34.78 2.20
CA THR A 623 5.70 -34.21 3.56
C THR A 623 5.02 -32.84 3.69
N TYR A 624 5.28 -31.95 2.72
CA TYR A 624 4.73 -30.59 2.69
C TYR A 624 4.03 -30.29 1.37
N ILE A 625 3.12 -29.31 1.41
CA ILE A 625 2.45 -28.71 0.25
C ILE A 625 2.51 -27.18 0.38
N ARG A 626 2.72 -26.50 -0.74
CA ARG A 626 2.67 -25.04 -0.83
C ARG A 626 1.85 -24.60 -2.05
N TYR A 627 1.24 -23.42 -1.96
CA TYR A 627 0.36 -22.86 -3.00
C TYR A 627 0.67 -21.38 -3.22
N LEU A 628 0.70 -20.97 -4.49
CA LEU A 628 1.09 -19.63 -4.94
C LEU A 628 2.41 -19.14 -4.31
N TRP A 629 3.29 -20.07 -3.97
CA TRP A 629 4.55 -19.84 -3.25
C TRP A 629 5.66 -19.35 -4.20
N ARG A 630 5.34 -18.30 -4.95
CA ARG A 630 6.13 -17.77 -6.06
C ARG A 630 6.03 -16.24 -6.10
N GLN A 631 7.04 -15.56 -6.63
CA GLN A 631 6.97 -14.11 -6.85
C GLN A 631 5.85 -13.77 -7.84
N TRP A 632 5.75 -14.53 -8.94
CA TRP A 632 4.63 -14.56 -9.88
C TRP A 632 3.92 -15.93 -9.87
N PRO A 633 2.82 -16.09 -9.13
CA PRO A 633 2.11 -17.37 -9.02
C PRO A 633 0.88 -17.47 -9.94
N CYS A 634 0.34 -16.34 -10.42
CA CYS A 634 -0.83 -16.26 -11.29
C CYS A 634 -0.96 -14.87 -11.94
N ASP A 635 -1.73 -14.80 -13.02
CA ASP A 635 -2.05 -13.56 -13.74
C ASP A 635 -3.28 -12.85 -13.14
N PHE A 636 -3.60 -11.66 -13.64
CA PHE A 636 -4.67 -10.80 -13.10
C PHE A 636 -6.03 -11.52 -13.03
N LYS A 637 -6.53 -11.74 -11.81
CA LYS A 637 -7.77 -12.47 -11.48
C LYS A 637 -7.83 -13.95 -11.96
N GLU A 638 -6.67 -14.56 -12.26
CA GLU A 638 -6.53 -15.92 -12.85
C GLU A 638 -5.71 -16.91 -11.98
N CYS A 639 -5.75 -16.77 -10.65
CA CYS A 639 -5.21 -17.79 -9.73
C CYS A 639 -6.01 -19.10 -9.75
N ALA A 640 -5.45 -20.17 -9.17
CA ALA A 640 -6.00 -21.51 -9.38
C ALA A 640 -7.42 -21.69 -8.82
N VAL A 641 -7.65 -21.27 -7.58
CA VAL A 641 -8.88 -21.54 -6.82
C VAL A 641 -9.48 -20.25 -6.27
N TYR A 642 -10.78 -20.08 -6.47
CA TYR A 642 -11.57 -18.93 -6.03
C TYR A 642 -12.86 -19.36 -5.31
N SER A 643 -13.39 -18.48 -4.46
CA SER A 643 -14.75 -18.59 -3.92
C SER A 643 -15.77 -18.28 -5.02
N ALA A 644 -16.77 -19.15 -5.19
CA ALA A 644 -17.80 -18.98 -6.20
C ALA A 644 -18.79 -17.82 -5.88
N GLU A 645 -18.85 -17.37 -4.63
CA GLU A 645 -19.79 -16.33 -4.17
C GLU A 645 -19.27 -14.92 -4.48
N ASN A 646 -18.02 -14.63 -4.09
CA ASN A 646 -17.43 -13.28 -4.06
C ASN A 646 -16.12 -13.15 -4.86
N ASP A 647 -15.78 -14.15 -5.69
CA ASP A 647 -14.53 -14.24 -6.47
C ASP A 647 -13.26 -13.92 -5.65
N LEU A 648 -13.23 -14.42 -4.41
CA LEU A 648 -12.08 -14.30 -3.51
C LEU A 648 -11.06 -15.41 -3.78
N PRO A 649 -9.79 -15.10 -4.10
CA PRO A 649 -8.75 -16.11 -4.33
C PRO A 649 -8.37 -16.85 -3.05
N GLU A 650 -8.07 -18.14 -3.15
CA GLU A 650 -7.37 -18.88 -2.09
C GLU A 650 -6.03 -18.19 -1.78
N ALA A 651 -5.73 -17.97 -0.50
CA ALA A 651 -4.51 -17.29 -0.09
C ALA A 651 -3.27 -18.20 -0.31
N PRO A 652 -2.10 -17.63 -0.67
CA PRO A 652 -0.83 -18.36 -0.64
C PRO A 652 -0.57 -18.97 0.74
N PHE A 653 -0.12 -20.22 0.78
CA PHE A 653 0.19 -20.92 2.02
C PHE A 653 1.34 -21.90 1.87
N PHE A 654 1.92 -22.28 3.01
CA PHE A 654 2.83 -23.39 3.19
C PHE A 654 2.27 -24.30 4.31
N GLY A 655 2.29 -25.62 4.15
CA GLY A 655 1.65 -26.49 5.15
C GLY A 655 2.13 -27.93 5.16
N CYS A 656 2.13 -28.53 6.35
CA CYS A 656 2.31 -29.97 6.53
C CYS A 656 1.10 -30.72 5.98
N MET A 657 1.36 -31.80 5.23
CA MET A 657 0.31 -32.66 4.68
C MET A 657 -0.56 -33.35 5.74
N LEU A 658 -0.05 -33.47 6.97
CA LEU A 658 -0.67 -34.24 8.06
C LEU A 658 -1.43 -33.39 9.09
N GLU A 659 -1.18 -32.07 9.18
CA GLU A 659 -1.76 -31.19 10.21
C GLU A 659 -2.07 -29.77 9.65
N PRO A 660 -3.07 -29.60 8.78
CA PRO A 660 -3.36 -28.33 8.07
C PRO A 660 -3.91 -27.18 8.93
N ASP A 661 -4.16 -27.43 10.22
CA ASP A 661 -4.68 -26.44 11.19
C ASP A 661 -3.65 -25.97 12.22
N LYS A 662 -2.47 -26.62 12.30
CA LYS A 662 -1.41 -26.17 13.19
C LYS A 662 -0.42 -25.28 12.43
N LYS A 663 0.22 -24.37 13.16
CA LYS A 663 1.45 -23.72 12.68
C LYS A 663 2.42 -24.83 12.25
N PRO A 664 2.99 -24.80 11.03
CA PRO A 664 4.02 -25.77 10.65
C PRO A 664 5.16 -25.79 11.68
N PRO A 665 5.80 -26.94 11.94
CA PRO A 665 7.00 -27.00 12.75
C PRO A 665 8.17 -26.41 11.94
N CYS A 666 8.29 -25.09 11.99
CA CYS A 666 9.47 -24.33 11.54
C CYS A 666 10.63 -24.53 12.52
#